data_AF-A0A8T5DHL1-F1
#
_entry.id   AF-A0A8T5DHL1-F1
#
_cell.length_a   1.000
_cell.length_b   1.000
_cell.length_c   1.000
_cell.angle_alpha   90.00
_cell.angle_beta   90.00
_cell.angle_gamma   90.00
#
_symmetry.space_group_name_H-M   'P 1'
#
loop_
_entity.id
_entity.type
_entity.pdbx_description
1 polymer ?
#
loop_
_entity_poly.entity_id
_entity_poly.type
_entity_poly.pdbx_seq_one_letter_code
_entity_poly.pdbx_strand_id
1 'polypeptide(L)'
;MRKSKLDSIIQLLIPPSLVLLLIVTIIDLFYEIGIITSVLIDIFDIYVIIIFAIDLYFRWFETPKLIPYIKKHFLDIIATIPFNLIFLGIQGLTLVRALRGIRLISRFSKFARFARFTKYIRLVRFSARSPRFLRIRKHVKKTKIRKVQPHEKSLKKTLSFKVILLITINSIMGTGIWFLTSAGAKHAGPASLISWGVLSLISVYIAMCFSELTSMFPKAGGVYEFGKQAYGRFWSFVIGWTTSIAGSVTIAMLLLGSLQYLIPVQYSFTYVPIAILLIILFSCVAFRGMQTSTVVLVTFSIITLTAVISIIIPGVINFNPENFDPFFVMPTMSILLAIFFIAETFFGWESAIFLSAETKNPSKVMPKALIYGTLVIAILSFFLAFTAMGSIPWAEYASSIAPLRDLGNVHFGNIGGLIFSILIFVSVIGATAGWIVTAPRLLMSIAEDKLFFSQFAKIHPKHKSPYISIIFQALVVSILVIIGAGSYETLLHMLIPLILLVYSAVLLSVVILRFKRPNLKRPYKVIFGKIGPLFTVLFMIFLLIMFIRETHGAWDILRISGGLIAFGIPAYFAIELFYDQKYVILRRNLVANLLHHYHKLPLPKISFNRVISYVKPFNKKKTLMVFNSSMGEFTQTIINKKILFKQIYLANQSKEEIKIFKENISPKNRSHVDIHLIRSIKIPNKVKNINAFVSFNDLGYVKDMFKFVNDVNNILSKKGKFCFYIKSHILNVTPNAVDVEDKKKMLKLFKDAGLKANYKIKKSLFKTEIFISGKKSSGF
;
A
#
# COMPACT_ATOMS: atom_id res chain seq x y z
N MET A 1 -22.25 -0.63 37.96
CA MET A 1 -22.09 -1.37 36.69
C MET A 1 -20.77 -2.16 36.72
N ARG A 2 -20.78 -3.49 36.51
CA ARG A 2 -19.55 -4.32 36.53
C ARG A 2 -18.58 -3.84 35.45
N LYS A 3 -17.30 -3.63 35.81
CA LYS A 3 -16.16 -3.18 34.95
C LYS A 3 -16.13 -3.86 33.56
N SER A 4 -16.51 -5.15 33.48
CA SER A 4 -16.56 -5.90 32.21
C SER A 4 -17.64 -5.44 31.23
N LYS A 5 -18.77 -4.87 31.69
CA LYS A 5 -19.84 -4.38 30.82
C LYS A 5 -19.46 -3.06 30.16
N LEU A 6 -18.80 -2.16 30.90
CA LEU A 6 -18.33 -0.87 30.38
C LEU A 6 -17.19 -1.07 29.36
N ASP A 7 -16.21 -1.93 29.67
CA ASP A 7 -15.13 -2.28 28.74
C ASP A 7 -15.66 -2.90 27.44
N SER A 8 -16.69 -3.76 27.54
CA SER A 8 -17.30 -4.35 26.35
C SER A 8 -18.06 -3.35 25.49
N ILE A 9 -18.72 -2.36 26.10
CA ILE A 9 -19.45 -1.31 25.37
C ILE A 9 -18.46 -0.35 24.70
N ILE A 10 -17.39 0.02 25.41
CA ILE A 10 -16.31 0.87 24.88
C ILE A 10 -15.64 0.19 23.68
N GLN A 11 -15.28 -1.10 23.78
CA GLN A 11 -14.67 -1.83 22.66
C GLN A 11 -15.62 -2.07 21.48
N LEU A 12 -16.94 -2.06 21.73
CA LEU A 12 -17.97 -2.21 20.70
C LEU A 12 -18.15 -0.93 19.87
N LEU A 13 -18.01 0.24 20.51
CA LEU A 13 -18.29 1.55 19.91
C LEU A 13 -17.10 2.13 19.15
N ILE A 14 -15.86 1.80 19.52
CA ILE A 14 -14.63 2.35 18.90
C ILE A 14 -14.56 2.13 17.37
N PRO A 15 -14.79 0.92 16.82
CA PRO A 15 -14.65 0.74 15.37
C PRO A 15 -15.73 1.46 14.54
N PRO A 16 -17.04 1.41 14.91
CA PRO A 16 -18.07 2.19 14.22
C PRO A 16 -17.89 3.70 14.34
N SER A 17 -17.49 4.21 15.53
CA SER A 17 -17.30 5.65 15.71
C SER A 17 -16.09 6.18 14.94
N LEU A 18 -15.02 5.40 14.81
CA LEU A 18 -13.89 5.74 13.92
C LEU A 18 -14.28 5.75 12.44
N VAL A 19 -15.15 4.84 12.01
CA VAL A 19 -15.65 4.81 10.62
C VAL A 19 -16.59 5.98 10.34
N LEU A 20 -17.44 6.34 11.31
CA LEU A 20 -18.34 7.49 11.19
C LEU A 20 -17.55 8.81 11.18
N LEU A 21 -16.59 8.97 12.09
CA LEU A 21 -15.65 10.09 12.11
C LEU A 21 -14.96 10.22 10.75
N LEU A 22 -14.40 9.12 10.25
CA LEU A 22 -13.72 9.09 8.94
C LEU A 22 -14.63 9.53 7.78
N ILE A 23 -15.90 9.09 7.76
CA ILE A 23 -16.87 9.49 6.73
C ILE A 23 -17.17 10.98 6.82
N VAL A 24 -17.40 11.50 8.03
CA VAL A 24 -17.70 12.92 8.26
C VAL A 24 -16.47 13.78 7.94
N THR A 25 -15.26 13.36 8.29
CA THR A 25 -14.01 14.04 7.92
C THR A 25 -13.78 14.03 6.41
N ILE A 26 -14.10 12.94 5.72
CA ILE A 26 -14.01 12.88 4.24
C ILE A 26 -15.00 13.86 3.61
N ILE A 27 -16.24 13.89 4.10
CA ILE A 27 -17.27 14.80 3.59
C ILE A 27 -16.85 16.26 3.81
N ASP A 28 -16.30 16.58 4.99
CA ASP A 28 -15.79 17.93 5.31
C ASP A 28 -14.59 18.32 4.45
N LEU A 29 -13.63 17.39 4.24
CA LEU A 29 -12.42 17.59 3.43
C LEU A 29 -12.70 17.90 1.96
N PHE A 30 -13.83 17.43 1.41
CA PHE A 30 -14.16 17.59 -0.01
C PHE A 30 -15.23 18.65 -0.29
N TYR A 31 -16.05 19.02 0.69
CA TYR A 31 -17.23 19.85 0.45
C TYR A 31 -17.33 21.12 1.32
N GLU A 32 -16.36 21.38 2.22
CA GLU A 32 -16.39 22.53 3.16
C GLU A 32 -17.77 22.71 3.80
N ILE A 33 -18.37 21.61 4.25
CA ILE A 33 -19.72 21.65 4.81
C ILE A 33 -19.62 22.37 6.16
N GLY A 34 -20.47 23.38 6.37
CA GLY A 34 -20.27 24.47 7.33
C GLY A 34 -20.11 24.11 8.83
N ILE A 35 -20.16 25.16 9.66
CA ILE A 35 -19.83 25.17 11.10
C ILE A 35 -20.36 23.96 11.89
N ILE A 36 -21.56 23.46 11.57
CA ILE A 36 -22.22 22.34 12.26
C ILE A 36 -21.46 21.02 12.10
N THR A 37 -20.89 20.72 10.93
CA THR A 37 -20.09 19.50 10.70
C THR A 37 -18.75 19.58 11.41
N SER A 38 -18.11 20.75 11.46
CA SER A 38 -16.89 20.96 12.25
C SER A 38 -17.14 20.77 13.76
N VAL A 39 -18.27 21.29 14.28
CA VAL A 39 -18.66 21.12 15.68
C VAL A 39 -18.99 19.65 15.99
N LEU A 40 -19.61 18.92 15.06
CA LEU A 40 -19.85 17.48 15.21
C LEU A 40 -18.54 16.68 15.23
N ILE A 41 -17.55 17.05 14.41
CA ILE A 41 -16.20 16.46 14.42
C ILE A 41 -15.53 16.73 15.77
N ASP A 42 -15.58 17.97 16.27
CA ASP A 42 -15.00 18.34 17.57
C ASP A 42 -15.65 17.60 18.74
N ILE A 43 -16.98 17.46 18.73
CA ILE A 43 -17.74 16.69 19.73
C ILE A 43 -17.36 15.20 19.67
N PHE A 44 -17.18 14.65 18.48
CA PHE A 44 -16.74 13.26 18.30
C PHE A 44 -15.28 13.04 18.71
N ASP A 45 -14.39 13.99 18.46
CA ASP A 45 -13.01 13.97 18.94
C ASP A 45 -12.97 13.98 20.47
N ILE A 46 -13.76 14.86 21.11
CA ILE A 46 -13.94 14.89 22.57
C ILE A 46 -14.49 13.55 23.08
N TYR A 47 -15.44 12.94 22.38
CA TYR A 47 -15.99 11.64 22.75
C TYR A 47 -14.95 10.51 22.69
N VAL A 48 -14.11 10.47 21.64
CA VAL A 48 -13.01 9.50 21.51
C VAL A 48 -11.95 9.73 22.59
N ILE A 49 -11.60 10.99 22.87
CA ILE A 49 -10.67 11.37 23.95
C ILE A 49 -11.21 10.92 25.31
N ILE A 50 -12.49 11.16 25.60
CA ILE A 50 -13.13 10.76 26.86
C ILE A 50 -13.13 9.23 26.99
N ILE A 51 -13.44 8.49 25.93
CA ILE A 51 -13.38 7.01 25.93
C ILE A 51 -11.98 6.52 26.25
N PHE A 52 -10.97 7.07 25.58
CA PHE A 52 -9.58 6.67 25.77
C PHE A 52 -9.03 7.12 27.12
N ALA A 53 -9.41 8.31 27.61
CA ALA A 53 -9.06 8.81 28.93
C ALA A 53 -9.71 7.99 30.05
N ILE A 54 -10.95 7.53 29.86
CA ILE A 54 -11.64 6.61 30.77
C ILE A 54 -10.94 5.24 30.79
N ASP A 55 -10.57 4.69 29.63
CA ASP A 55 -9.79 3.45 29.53
C ASP A 55 -8.39 3.62 30.18
N LEU A 56 -7.75 4.78 30.02
CA LEU A 56 -6.47 5.11 30.67
C LEU A 56 -6.62 5.30 32.19
N TYR A 57 -7.72 5.90 32.65
CA TYR A 57 -8.06 6.11 34.07
C TYR A 57 -8.33 4.77 34.77
N PHE A 58 -9.06 3.85 34.12
CA PHE A 58 -9.31 2.52 34.67
C PHE A 58 -8.07 1.61 34.69
N ARG A 59 -7.10 1.84 33.80
CA ARG A 59 -5.80 1.14 33.78
C ARG A 59 -4.78 1.72 34.75
N TRP A 60 -4.88 3.00 35.09
CA TRP A 60 -4.02 3.67 36.08
C TRP A 60 -4.06 2.98 37.45
N PHE A 61 -5.26 2.54 37.88
CA PHE A 61 -5.45 1.81 39.14
C PHE A 61 -4.75 0.45 39.20
N GLU A 62 -4.23 -0.08 38.08
CA GLU A 62 -3.47 -1.34 38.05
C GLU A 62 -1.96 -1.14 38.30
N THR A 63 -1.46 0.11 38.37
CA THR A 63 -0.05 0.39 38.66
C THR A 63 0.13 1.69 39.45
N PRO A 64 0.50 1.64 40.76
CA PRO A 64 0.52 2.82 41.64
C PRO A 64 1.71 3.77 41.44
N LYS A 65 2.49 3.67 40.35
CA LYS A 65 3.66 4.52 40.09
C LYS A 65 3.66 5.06 38.66
N LEU A 66 3.65 6.40 38.54
CA LEU A 66 3.54 7.19 37.30
C LEU A 66 4.62 6.86 36.24
N ILE A 67 5.90 6.78 36.62
CA ILE A 67 7.01 6.59 35.67
C ILE A 67 7.02 5.19 35.02
N PRO A 68 6.82 4.09 35.76
CA PRO A 68 6.62 2.76 35.18
C PRO A 68 5.37 2.67 34.29
N TYR A 69 4.28 3.37 34.65
CA TYR A 69 3.05 3.40 33.88
C TYR A 69 3.26 4.07 32.51
N ILE A 70 3.84 5.28 32.49
CA ILE A 70 4.17 6.00 31.25
C ILE A 70 5.10 5.16 30.36
N LYS A 71 6.13 4.51 30.92
CA LYS A 71 7.03 3.62 30.14
C LYS A 71 6.34 2.38 29.59
N LYS A 72 5.32 1.85 30.27
CA LYS A 72 4.60 0.63 29.89
C LYS A 72 3.50 0.91 28.86
N HIS A 73 2.90 2.10 28.91
CA HIS A 73 1.76 2.49 28.08
C HIS A 73 2.05 3.67 27.15
N PHE A 74 3.32 4.02 26.93
CA PHE A 74 3.74 5.18 26.11
C PHE A 74 3.09 5.25 24.72
N LEU A 75 2.98 4.11 24.02
CA LEU A 75 2.33 4.05 22.70
C LEU A 75 0.80 4.16 22.79
N ASP A 76 0.20 3.68 23.88
CA ASP A 76 -1.24 3.84 24.14
C ASP A 76 -1.53 5.31 24.49
N ILE A 77 -0.65 5.95 25.27
CA ILE A 77 -0.69 7.39 25.61
C ILE A 77 -0.51 8.26 24.35
N ILE A 78 0.38 7.88 23.44
CA ILE A 78 0.52 8.54 22.12
C ILE A 78 -0.74 8.33 21.27
N ALA A 79 -1.36 7.16 21.32
CA ALA A 79 -2.60 6.88 20.61
C ALA A 79 -3.83 7.61 21.21
N THR A 80 -3.73 8.07 22.47
CA THR A 80 -4.75 8.94 23.11
C THR A 80 -4.57 10.43 22.81
N ILE A 81 -3.47 10.83 22.18
CA ILE A 81 -3.33 12.19 21.64
C ILE A 81 -4.28 12.25 20.45
N PRO A 82 -5.33 13.09 20.46
CA PRO A 82 -6.31 13.08 19.39
C PRO A 82 -5.65 13.27 18.04
N PHE A 83 -6.25 12.68 17.01
CA PHE A 83 -5.77 12.74 15.63
C PHE A 83 -5.51 14.19 15.21
N ASN A 84 -6.37 15.10 15.71
CA ASN A 84 -6.20 16.53 15.61
C ASN A 84 -5.07 17.11 16.48
N LEU A 85 -4.70 16.64 17.69
CA LEU A 85 -3.56 17.19 18.48
C LEU A 85 -2.17 16.86 17.93
N ILE A 86 -2.03 15.75 17.20
CA ILE A 86 -0.79 15.47 16.45
C ILE A 86 -0.63 16.49 15.30
N PHE A 87 -1.74 17.07 14.81
CA PHE A 87 -1.77 18.12 13.79
C PHE A 87 -2.08 19.55 14.32
N LEU A 88 -2.57 19.73 15.55
CA LEU A 88 -2.94 21.00 16.21
C LEU A 88 -1.79 21.54 17.07
N GLY A 89 -0.66 20.82 17.16
CA GLY A 89 0.62 21.48 17.42
C GLY A 89 0.94 22.60 16.41
N ILE A 90 0.12 22.74 15.36
CA ILE A 90 0.25 23.65 14.21
C ILE A 90 -0.81 24.78 14.23
N GLN A 91 -1.52 25.01 15.34
CA GLN A 91 -2.24 26.29 15.57
C GLN A 91 -1.88 26.91 16.92
N GLY A 92 -0.76 27.64 16.96
CA GLY A 92 -0.29 28.39 18.13
C GLY A 92 -1.19 29.56 18.57
N LEU A 93 -2.41 29.73 18.06
CA LEU A 93 -3.27 30.89 18.35
C LEU A 93 -4.72 30.56 18.74
N THR A 94 -5.16 29.31 18.63
CA THR A 94 -6.53 28.89 19.06
C THR A 94 -6.55 28.27 20.47
N LEU A 95 -5.43 27.66 20.91
CA LEU A 95 -5.29 27.12 22.26
C LEU A 95 -5.35 28.21 23.36
N VAL A 96 -4.85 29.42 23.07
CA VAL A 96 -4.85 30.55 24.03
C VAL A 96 -6.24 31.16 24.21
N ARG A 97 -7.12 31.08 23.20
CA ARG A 97 -8.52 31.51 23.31
C ARG A 97 -9.37 30.46 24.04
N ALA A 98 -9.13 29.18 23.80
CA ALA A 98 -9.76 28.08 24.53
C ALA A 98 -9.36 28.05 26.02
N LEU A 99 -8.10 28.34 26.35
CA LEU A 99 -7.60 28.35 27.73
C LEU A 99 -8.02 29.59 28.54
N ARG A 100 -8.45 30.69 27.91
CA ARG A 100 -9.08 31.83 28.62
C ARG A 100 -10.50 31.54 29.12
N GLY A 101 -11.15 30.49 28.60
CA GLY A 101 -12.47 30.03 29.06
C GLY A 101 -12.44 29.15 30.32
N ILE A 102 -11.26 28.71 30.78
CA ILE A 102 -11.13 27.86 31.98
C ILE A 102 -10.77 28.73 33.18
N ARG A 103 -11.70 29.60 33.60
CA ARG A 103 -11.65 30.30 34.91
C ARG A 103 -12.25 29.46 36.05
N LEU A 104 -12.56 28.19 35.85
CA LEU A 104 -13.13 27.32 36.89
C LEU A 104 -12.12 26.38 37.59
N ILE A 105 -10.84 26.37 37.19
CA ILE A 105 -9.80 25.51 37.77
C ILE A 105 -8.62 26.35 38.28
N SER A 106 -8.89 27.47 38.96
CA SER A 106 -7.85 28.26 39.63
C SER A 106 -7.66 27.90 41.12
N ARG A 107 -8.46 27.00 41.70
CA ARG A 107 -8.39 26.67 43.14
C ARG A 107 -7.37 25.60 43.55
N PHE A 108 -6.54 25.08 42.65
CA PHE A 108 -5.52 24.07 43.00
C PHE A 108 -4.09 24.37 42.48
N SER A 109 -3.72 25.65 42.36
CA SER A 109 -2.34 26.03 41.99
C SER A 109 -1.42 26.18 43.23
N LYS A 110 -0.83 25.06 43.67
CA LYS A 110 0.34 25.08 44.57
C LYS A 110 1.57 24.36 44.02
N PHE A 111 1.66 24.19 42.70
CA PHE A 111 2.78 23.50 42.06
C PHE A 111 3.39 24.29 40.88
N ALA A 112 3.73 25.56 41.12
CA ALA A 112 4.67 26.30 40.28
C ALA A 112 6.06 26.25 40.94
N ARG A 113 6.92 25.32 40.48
CA ARG A 113 8.39 25.37 40.60
C ARG A 113 9.00 24.26 39.74
N PHE A 114 9.06 24.47 38.43
CA PHE A 114 9.70 23.53 37.47
C PHE A 114 10.78 24.24 36.64
N ALA A 115 11.74 24.90 37.31
CA ALA A 115 12.91 25.54 36.69
C ALA A 115 14.25 24.88 37.09
N ARG A 116 14.24 23.58 37.48
CA ARG A 116 15.47 22.87 37.92
C ARG A 116 15.71 21.52 37.23
N PHE A 117 15.21 21.31 36.01
CA PHE A 117 15.38 20.03 35.28
C PHE A 117 16.48 20.02 34.21
N THR A 118 17.32 21.05 34.11
CA THR A 118 18.46 21.09 33.18
C THR A 118 19.73 20.40 33.74
N LYS A 119 19.78 20.09 35.04
CA LYS A 119 20.96 19.48 35.69
C LYS A 119 20.96 17.93 35.72
N TYR A 120 19.88 17.27 35.29
CA TYR A 120 19.76 15.79 35.29
C TYR A 120 19.98 15.12 33.93
N ILE A 121 20.33 15.87 32.87
CA ILE A 121 20.56 15.35 31.51
C ILE A 121 21.90 14.58 31.38
N ARG A 122 22.77 14.57 32.40
CA ARG A 122 24.05 13.83 32.37
C ARG A 122 24.01 12.36 32.83
N LEU A 123 22.85 11.80 33.18
CA LEU A 123 22.75 10.41 33.70
C LEU A 123 21.88 9.44 32.88
N VAL A 124 21.65 9.72 31.59
CA VAL A 124 21.07 8.72 30.68
C VAL A 124 22.18 8.03 29.91
N ARG A 125 22.89 7.10 30.56
CA ARG A 125 23.48 5.97 29.84
C ARG A 125 22.33 5.26 29.13
N PHE A 126 22.37 5.19 27.80
CA PHE A 126 21.47 4.38 26.98
C PHE A 126 21.63 2.90 27.36
N SER A 127 21.01 2.48 28.46
CA SER A 127 20.84 1.06 28.75
C SER A 127 19.74 0.54 27.82
N ALA A 128 20.17 -0.29 26.87
CA ALA A 128 19.34 -0.92 25.86
C ALA A 128 18.35 -1.93 26.48
N ARG A 129 17.29 -1.45 27.15
CA ARG A 129 16.20 -2.31 27.64
C ARG A 129 14.85 -1.76 27.17
N SER A 130 14.37 -2.37 26.08
CA SER A 130 13.03 -2.18 25.52
C SER A 130 11.90 -2.50 26.52
N PRO A 131 10.74 -1.80 26.45
CA PRO A 131 9.56 -2.03 27.31
C PRO A 131 9.05 -3.49 27.29
N ARG A 132 8.38 -3.93 28.36
CA ARG A 132 7.95 -5.34 28.56
C ARG A 132 6.92 -5.86 27.52
N PHE A 133 6.08 -5.01 26.90
CA PHE A 133 5.20 -5.44 25.80
C PHE A 133 5.92 -5.50 24.42
N LEU A 134 7.03 -4.77 24.30
CA LEU A 134 7.98 -4.85 23.17
C LEU A 134 9.06 -5.93 23.38
N ARG A 135 9.09 -6.62 24.53
CA ARG A 135 9.88 -7.85 24.74
C ARG A 135 9.21 -9.07 24.09
N ILE A 136 8.87 -8.95 22.81
CA ILE A 136 8.64 -10.10 21.90
C ILE A 136 9.92 -10.31 21.05
N ARG A 137 11.11 -10.07 21.64
CA ARG A 137 12.40 -10.25 20.95
C ARG A 137 12.71 -11.70 20.58
N LYS A 138 12.00 -12.69 21.15
CA LYS A 138 12.14 -14.10 20.74
C LYS A 138 11.16 -14.56 19.66
N HIS A 139 10.10 -13.81 19.33
CA HIS A 139 9.09 -14.25 18.34
C HIS A 139 8.95 -13.36 17.10
N VAL A 140 9.42 -12.10 17.15
CA VAL A 140 9.54 -11.26 15.93
C VAL A 140 10.71 -11.72 15.03
N LYS A 141 11.69 -12.45 15.58
CA LYS A 141 12.72 -13.14 14.76
C LYS A 141 12.17 -14.37 14.01
N LYS A 142 10.92 -14.80 14.24
CA LYS A 142 10.33 -16.03 13.67
C LYS A 142 8.94 -15.85 13.04
N THR A 143 8.51 -14.64 12.69
CA THR A 143 7.52 -14.53 11.61
C THR A 143 8.21 -14.92 10.31
N LYS A 144 8.22 -16.23 10.01
CA LYS A 144 8.50 -16.72 8.66
C LYS A 144 7.57 -15.94 7.74
N ILE A 145 8.14 -15.03 6.95
CA ILE A 145 7.48 -14.32 5.86
C ILE A 145 6.71 -15.40 5.09
N ARG A 146 5.37 -15.26 5.02
CA ARG A 146 4.52 -16.24 4.33
C ARG A 146 5.06 -16.37 2.90
N LYS A 147 5.60 -17.54 2.56
CA LYS A 147 5.81 -17.92 1.17
C LYS A 147 4.44 -18.33 0.62
N VAL A 148 3.59 -17.35 0.31
CA VAL A 148 2.49 -17.59 -0.63
C VAL A 148 3.18 -17.97 -1.96
N GLN A 149 2.73 -19.03 -2.64
CA GLN A 149 3.30 -19.37 -3.95
C GLN A 149 3.06 -18.15 -4.87
N PRO A 150 4.11 -17.44 -5.33
CA PRO A 150 3.92 -16.19 -6.06
C PRO A 150 3.30 -16.48 -7.42
N HIS A 151 2.25 -15.75 -7.80
CA HIS A 151 1.84 -15.68 -9.20
C HIS A 151 2.94 -15.01 -10.05
N GLU A 152 3.91 -14.31 -9.45
CA GLU A 152 5.16 -13.86 -10.09
C GLU A 152 5.89 -14.98 -10.87
N LYS A 153 5.81 -16.26 -10.45
CA LYS A 153 6.40 -17.38 -11.21
C LYS A 153 5.74 -17.60 -12.58
N SER A 154 4.55 -17.05 -12.81
CA SER A 154 3.82 -17.14 -14.07
C SER A 154 4.09 -15.98 -15.03
N LEU A 155 4.80 -14.94 -14.58
CA LEU A 155 5.26 -13.85 -15.45
C LEU A 155 6.42 -14.33 -16.32
N LYS A 156 6.41 -13.95 -17.59
CA LYS A 156 7.41 -14.38 -18.57
C LYS A 156 8.62 -13.45 -18.49
N LYS A 157 9.82 -14.01 -18.30
CA LYS A 157 11.08 -13.25 -18.29
C LYS A 157 11.50 -12.86 -19.71
N THR A 158 10.97 -11.75 -20.21
CA THR A 158 11.21 -11.30 -21.59
C THR A 158 12.21 -10.17 -21.70
N LEU A 159 12.39 -9.36 -20.65
CA LEU A 159 13.08 -8.08 -20.75
C LEU A 159 14.60 -8.24 -20.69
N SER A 160 15.28 -7.67 -21.68
CA SER A 160 16.75 -7.66 -21.79
C SER A 160 17.33 -6.39 -21.14
N PHE A 161 18.66 -6.33 -20.98
CA PHE A 161 19.34 -5.15 -20.46
C PHE A 161 19.05 -3.88 -21.27
N LYS A 162 19.16 -3.94 -22.60
CA LYS A 162 18.91 -2.80 -23.49
C LYS A 162 17.49 -2.25 -23.33
N VAL A 163 16.51 -3.15 -23.22
CA VAL A 163 15.11 -2.79 -23.02
C VAL A 163 14.90 -2.08 -21.68
N ILE A 164 15.41 -2.65 -20.58
CA ILE A 164 15.25 -2.02 -19.26
C ILE A 164 16.00 -0.69 -19.19
N LEU A 165 17.16 -0.57 -19.83
CA LEU A 165 17.90 0.69 -19.91
C LEU A 165 17.05 1.78 -20.59
N LEU A 166 16.49 1.51 -21.76
CA LEU A 166 15.63 2.45 -22.49
C LEU A 166 14.35 2.79 -21.71
N ILE A 167 13.71 1.79 -21.11
CA ILE A 167 12.53 2.04 -20.24
C ILE A 167 12.93 2.92 -19.05
N THR A 168 14.09 2.67 -18.42
CA THR A 168 14.56 3.49 -17.30
C THR A 168 14.80 4.93 -17.74
N ILE A 169 15.43 5.13 -18.91
CA ILE A 169 15.67 6.45 -19.48
C ILE A 169 14.34 7.19 -19.65
N ASN A 170 13.40 6.56 -20.35
CA ASN A 170 12.09 7.14 -20.64
C ASN A 170 11.23 7.36 -19.39
N SER A 171 11.30 6.50 -18.37
CA SER A 171 10.50 6.65 -17.15
C SER A 171 11.00 7.76 -16.23
N ILE A 172 12.29 8.09 -16.26
CA ILE A 172 12.87 9.21 -15.50
C ILE A 172 12.76 10.51 -16.31
N MET A 173 12.84 10.46 -17.65
CA MET A 173 12.58 11.60 -18.53
C MET A 173 11.07 11.91 -18.62
N GLY A 174 10.49 12.33 -17.50
CA GLY A 174 9.14 12.84 -17.38
C GLY A 174 9.02 14.29 -17.85
N THR A 175 8.12 15.07 -17.25
CA THR A 175 7.94 16.50 -17.55
C THR A 175 9.15 17.34 -17.14
N GLY A 176 9.90 16.95 -16.11
CA GLY A 176 10.94 17.78 -15.54
C GLY A 176 12.03 18.26 -16.50
N ILE A 177 12.51 17.41 -17.41
CA ILE A 177 13.55 17.82 -18.38
C ILE A 177 13.03 18.84 -19.41
N TRP A 178 11.72 18.82 -19.68
CA TRP A 178 11.09 19.65 -20.71
C TRP A 178 10.62 21.00 -20.18
N PHE A 179 10.27 21.08 -18.89
CA PHE A 179 9.72 22.29 -18.27
C PHE A 179 10.69 22.96 -17.29
N LEU A 180 11.50 22.21 -16.53
CA LEU A 180 12.18 22.74 -15.35
C LEU A 180 13.54 23.37 -15.66
N THR A 181 14.02 23.29 -16.90
CA THR A 181 15.23 24.01 -17.32
C THR A 181 15.05 25.52 -17.25
N SER A 182 13.88 26.06 -17.65
CA SER A 182 13.55 27.48 -17.46
C SER A 182 13.36 27.82 -15.99
N ALA A 183 12.78 26.92 -15.19
CA ALA A 183 12.66 27.11 -13.74
C ALA A 183 14.04 27.21 -13.06
N GLY A 184 15.02 26.39 -13.47
CA GLY A 184 16.40 26.50 -13.01
C GLY A 184 16.99 27.88 -13.31
N ALA A 185 16.87 28.34 -14.55
CA ALA A 185 17.32 29.67 -14.97
C ALA A 185 16.61 30.80 -14.22
N LYS A 186 15.30 30.66 -13.97
CA LYS A 186 14.50 31.62 -13.20
C LYS A 186 14.98 31.80 -11.77
N HIS A 187 15.46 30.74 -11.13
CA HIS A 187 15.83 30.79 -9.71
C HIS A 187 17.32 30.99 -9.46
N ALA A 188 18.21 30.67 -10.40
CA ALA A 188 19.65 30.86 -10.20
C ALA A 188 20.38 31.43 -11.42
N GLY A 189 19.68 31.84 -12.48
CA GLY A 189 20.29 32.31 -13.72
C GLY A 189 21.22 31.26 -14.33
N PRO A 190 22.33 31.70 -14.96
CA PRO A 190 23.36 30.80 -15.48
C PRO A 190 23.98 29.89 -14.41
N ALA A 191 24.07 30.37 -13.16
CA ALA A 191 24.57 29.58 -12.03
C ALA A 191 23.71 28.35 -11.68
N SER A 192 22.49 28.22 -12.24
CA SER A 192 21.67 27.01 -12.14
C SER A 192 22.34 25.75 -12.71
N LEU A 193 23.36 25.88 -13.56
CA LEU A 193 24.18 24.74 -14.00
C LEU A 193 24.87 24.02 -12.84
N ILE A 194 25.26 24.75 -11.80
CA ILE A 194 25.79 24.14 -10.58
C ILE A 194 24.71 23.28 -9.92
N SER A 195 23.47 23.77 -9.87
CA SER A 195 22.32 23.02 -9.35
C SER A 195 22.09 21.73 -10.15
N TRP A 196 22.14 21.79 -11.48
CA TRP A 196 22.03 20.63 -12.36
C TRP A 196 23.13 19.60 -12.12
N GLY A 197 24.38 20.05 -11.98
CA GLY A 197 25.52 19.18 -11.69
C GLY A 197 25.42 18.50 -10.31
N VAL A 198 25.11 19.27 -9.26
CA VAL A 198 24.96 18.74 -7.89
C VAL A 198 23.80 17.74 -7.83
N LEU A 199 22.64 18.10 -8.37
CA LEU A 199 21.48 17.22 -8.37
C LEU A 199 21.75 15.93 -9.16
N SER A 200 22.42 16.03 -10.31
CA SER A 200 22.81 14.87 -11.13
C SER A 200 23.65 13.86 -10.33
N LEU A 201 24.65 14.33 -9.57
CA LEU A 201 25.49 13.48 -8.73
C LEU A 201 24.68 12.80 -7.61
N ILE A 202 23.79 13.55 -6.96
CA ILE A 202 22.90 13.02 -5.92
C ILE A 202 21.96 11.95 -6.51
N SER A 203 21.38 12.21 -7.67
CA SER A 203 20.46 11.30 -8.37
C SER A 203 21.14 10.00 -8.79
N VAL A 204 22.37 10.05 -9.30
CA VAL A 204 23.15 8.83 -9.58
C VAL A 204 23.38 8.02 -8.30
N TYR A 205 23.69 8.69 -7.17
CA TYR A 205 23.86 8.00 -5.90
C TYR A 205 22.55 7.35 -5.40
N ILE A 206 21.40 8.01 -5.56
CA ILE A 206 20.08 7.43 -5.27
C ILE A 206 19.84 6.19 -6.15
N ALA A 207 20.13 6.27 -7.45
CA ALA A 207 20.02 5.13 -8.37
C ALA A 207 20.91 3.95 -7.94
N MET A 208 22.10 4.21 -7.40
CA MET A 208 22.95 3.16 -6.82
C MET A 208 22.30 2.51 -5.58
N CYS A 209 21.64 3.28 -4.72
CA CYS A 209 20.92 2.74 -3.57
C CYS A 209 19.76 1.82 -4.00
N PHE A 210 18.96 2.27 -4.98
CA PHE A 210 17.92 1.45 -5.60
C PHE A 210 18.48 0.19 -6.27
N SER A 211 19.65 0.31 -6.90
CA SER A 211 20.35 -0.80 -7.54
C SER A 211 20.76 -1.90 -6.56
N GLU A 212 21.26 -1.54 -5.37
CA GLU A 212 21.59 -2.53 -4.33
C GLU A 212 20.33 -3.30 -3.93
N LEU A 213 19.25 -2.60 -3.59
CA LEU A 213 18.00 -3.21 -3.13
C LEU A 213 17.36 -4.09 -4.20
N THR A 214 17.30 -3.60 -5.45
CA THR A 214 16.74 -4.34 -6.58
C THR A 214 17.58 -5.58 -6.90
N SER A 215 18.91 -5.51 -6.76
CA SER A 215 19.79 -6.68 -6.97
C SER A 215 19.55 -7.79 -5.94
N MET A 216 19.25 -7.40 -4.70
CA MET A 216 18.99 -8.29 -3.57
C MET A 216 17.57 -8.88 -3.61
N PHE A 217 16.59 -8.07 -4.03
CA PHE A 217 15.17 -8.42 -4.03
C PHE A 217 14.52 -8.12 -5.39
N PRO A 218 14.86 -8.86 -6.45
CA PRO A 218 14.33 -8.60 -7.80
C PRO A 218 12.89 -9.12 -7.94
N LYS A 219 11.93 -8.38 -7.38
CA LYS A 219 10.50 -8.70 -7.38
C LYS A 219 9.66 -7.58 -7.94
N ALA A 220 8.46 -7.92 -8.40
CA ALA A 220 7.53 -6.98 -9.03
C ALA A 220 7.05 -5.88 -8.05
N GLY A 221 7.01 -6.19 -6.75
CA GLY A 221 6.59 -5.23 -5.72
C GLY A 221 7.58 -4.08 -5.46
N GLY A 222 8.80 -4.10 -6.00
CA GLY A 222 9.78 -3.01 -5.89
C GLY A 222 9.92 -2.42 -4.49
N VAL A 223 9.59 -1.13 -4.33
CA VAL A 223 9.69 -0.40 -3.06
C VAL A 223 8.88 -1.01 -1.90
N TYR A 224 7.72 -1.61 -2.20
CA TYR A 224 6.95 -2.38 -1.21
C TYR A 224 7.75 -3.59 -0.70
N GLU A 225 8.43 -4.31 -1.59
CA GLU A 225 9.26 -5.45 -1.20
C GLU A 225 10.46 -4.99 -0.37
N PHE A 226 11.10 -3.88 -0.73
CA PHE A 226 12.22 -3.32 0.05
C PHE A 226 11.77 -2.98 1.47
N GLY A 227 10.64 -2.29 1.59
CA GLY A 227 10.02 -1.96 2.86
C GLY A 227 9.65 -3.20 3.67
N LYS A 228 9.19 -4.28 3.01
CA LYS A 228 8.86 -5.55 3.68
C LYS A 228 10.09 -6.19 4.30
N GLN A 229 11.22 -6.13 3.63
CA GLN A 229 12.48 -6.70 4.14
C GLN A 229 13.07 -5.83 5.27
N ALA A 230 12.98 -4.50 5.15
CA ALA A 230 13.53 -3.56 6.13
C ALA A 230 12.62 -3.36 7.36
N TYR A 231 11.39 -2.90 7.16
CA TYR A 231 10.48 -2.43 8.23
C TYR A 231 9.44 -3.47 8.66
N GLY A 232 9.09 -4.41 7.78
CA GLY A 232 8.05 -5.41 8.03
C GLY A 232 6.68 -5.00 7.46
N ARG A 233 5.64 -5.79 7.78
CA ARG A 233 4.37 -5.86 7.04
C ARG A 233 3.55 -4.56 7.01
N PHE A 234 3.41 -3.88 8.15
CA PHE A 234 2.62 -2.65 8.24
C PHE A 234 3.26 -1.52 7.43
N TRP A 235 4.51 -1.18 7.74
CA TRP A 235 5.25 -0.13 7.05
C TRP A 235 5.48 -0.43 5.57
N SER A 236 5.65 -1.71 5.19
CA SER A 236 5.69 -2.06 3.77
C SER A 236 4.38 -1.75 3.07
N PHE A 237 3.23 -2.04 3.69
CA PHE A 237 1.94 -1.65 3.12
C PHE A 237 1.82 -0.15 2.99
N VAL A 238 2.18 0.65 4.00
CA VAL A 238 2.14 2.12 3.91
C VAL A 238 2.99 2.60 2.74
N ILE A 239 4.24 2.13 2.62
CA ILE A 239 5.12 2.47 1.48
C ILE A 239 4.47 2.08 0.15
N GLY A 240 3.94 0.86 0.02
CA GLY A 240 3.28 0.40 -1.19
C GLY A 240 2.01 1.17 -1.54
N TRP A 241 1.22 1.53 -0.54
CA TRP A 241 0.01 2.33 -0.67
C TRP A 241 0.34 3.74 -1.15
N THR A 242 1.28 4.42 -0.46
CA THR A 242 1.79 5.74 -0.86
C THR A 242 2.36 5.72 -2.27
N THR A 243 3.13 4.69 -2.62
CA THR A 243 3.71 4.57 -3.97
C THR A 243 2.62 4.33 -5.03
N SER A 244 1.56 3.59 -4.69
CA SER A 244 0.44 3.40 -5.61
C SER A 244 -0.32 4.71 -5.87
N ILE A 245 -0.48 5.56 -4.85
CA ILE A 245 -1.07 6.89 -5.02
C ILE A 245 -0.13 7.78 -5.83
N ALA A 246 1.14 7.85 -5.45
CA ALA A 246 2.15 8.64 -6.16
C ALA A 246 2.24 8.26 -7.64
N GLY A 247 2.22 6.96 -7.96
CA GLY A 247 2.20 6.49 -9.34
C GLY A 247 0.95 6.92 -10.11
N SER A 248 -0.23 6.92 -9.47
CA SER A 248 -1.46 7.41 -10.11
C SER A 248 -1.45 8.93 -10.32
N VAL A 249 -0.95 9.69 -9.34
CA VAL A 249 -0.75 11.15 -9.45
C VAL A 249 0.26 11.46 -10.56
N THR A 250 1.36 10.71 -10.64
CA THR A 250 2.38 10.86 -11.71
C THR A 250 1.77 10.66 -13.08
N ILE A 251 0.95 9.63 -13.29
CA ILE A 251 0.31 9.39 -14.60
C ILE A 251 -0.62 10.55 -14.98
N ALA A 252 -1.45 11.01 -14.04
CA ALA A 252 -2.34 12.13 -14.28
C ALA A 252 -1.55 13.43 -14.59
N MET A 253 -0.49 13.68 -13.83
CA MET A 253 0.41 14.82 -14.00
C MET A 253 1.08 14.80 -15.38
N LEU A 254 1.69 13.67 -15.78
CA LEU A 254 2.36 13.55 -17.08
C LEU A 254 1.38 13.72 -18.25
N LEU A 255 0.16 13.19 -18.15
CA LEU A 255 -0.87 13.38 -19.18
C LEU A 255 -1.23 14.85 -19.36
N LEU A 256 -1.54 15.54 -18.25
CA LEU A 256 -1.91 16.95 -18.31
C LEU A 256 -0.73 17.83 -18.73
N GLY A 257 0.48 17.54 -18.24
CA GLY A 257 1.71 18.21 -18.66
C GLY A 257 1.99 18.02 -20.15
N SER A 258 1.76 16.84 -20.71
CA SER A 258 1.91 16.61 -22.15
C SER A 258 0.94 17.49 -22.95
N LEU A 259 -0.33 17.55 -22.54
CA LEU A 259 -1.36 18.33 -23.22
C LEU A 259 -1.11 19.83 -23.11
N GLN A 260 -0.66 20.31 -21.95
CA GLN A 260 -0.24 21.69 -21.73
C GLN A 260 0.96 22.07 -22.61
N TYR A 261 1.88 21.14 -22.88
CA TYR A 261 2.99 21.40 -23.80
C TYR A 261 2.51 21.55 -25.25
N LEU A 262 1.55 20.71 -25.66
CA LEU A 262 0.99 20.73 -27.01
C LEU A 262 0.11 21.96 -27.25
N ILE A 263 -0.72 22.29 -26.26
CA ILE A 263 -1.65 23.42 -26.25
C ILE A 263 -1.29 24.24 -25.01
N PRO A 264 -0.56 25.37 -25.12
CA PRO A 264 -0.02 26.11 -23.98
C PRO A 264 -1.09 26.94 -23.25
N VAL A 265 -2.15 26.26 -22.78
CA VAL A 265 -3.18 26.82 -21.91
C VAL A 265 -3.02 26.18 -20.53
N GLN A 266 -2.91 27.02 -19.50
CA GLN A 266 -2.57 26.60 -18.13
C GLN A 266 -3.66 25.73 -17.49
N TYR A 267 -4.93 26.01 -17.78
CA TYR A 267 -6.08 25.26 -17.28
C TYR A 267 -7.09 25.04 -18.39
N SER A 268 -7.43 23.77 -18.67
CA SER A 268 -8.50 23.47 -19.61
C SER A 268 -9.22 22.18 -19.28
N PHE A 269 -10.54 22.26 -19.10
CA PHE A 269 -11.39 21.07 -18.98
C PHE A 269 -11.39 20.22 -20.26
N THR A 270 -10.97 20.78 -21.41
CA THR A 270 -10.84 20.02 -22.66
C THR A 270 -9.76 18.93 -22.59
N TYR A 271 -8.80 19.04 -21.67
CA TYR A 271 -7.74 18.04 -21.47
C TYR A 271 -8.28 16.73 -20.88
N VAL A 272 -9.32 16.80 -20.07
CA VAL A 272 -9.88 15.66 -19.34
C VAL A 272 -10.31 14.52 -20.28
N PRO A 273 -11.17 14.73 -21.31
CA PRO A 273 -11.57 13.66 -22.21
C PRO A 273 -10.41 13.06 -23.00
N ILE A 274 -9.44 13.89 -23.44
CA ILE A 274 -8.26 13.43 -24.18
C ILE A 274 -7.36 12.58 -23.28
N ALA A 275 -7.12 13.01 -22.04
CA ALA A 275 -6.35 12.25 -21.06
C ALA A 275 -7.02 10.90 -20.74
N ILE A 276 -8.35 10.86 -20.57
CA ILE A 276 -9.10 9.61 -20.35
C ILE A 276 -8.96 8.66 -21.56
N LEU A 277 -9.05 9.18 -22.78
CA LEU A 277 -8.85 8.39 -24.00
C LEU A 277 -7.44 7.77 -24.04
N LEU A 278 -6.40 8.55 -23.72
CA LEU A 278 -5.02 8.06 -23.65
C LEU A 278 -4.83 7.00 -22.54
N ILE A 279 -5.45 7.19 -21.38
CA ILE A 279 -5.44 6.20 -20.28
C ILE A 279 -6.01 4.87 -20.78
N ILE A 280 -7.16 4.90 -21.46
CA ILE A 280 -7.82 3.70 -22.00
C ILE A 280 -6.92 3.03 -23.05
N LEU A 281 -6.35 3.82 -23.97
CA LEU A 281 -5.48 3.32 -25.04
C LEU A 281 -4.24 2.61 -24.47
N PHE A 282 -3.51 3.25 -23.54
CA PHE A 282 -2.33 2.63 -22.94
C PHE A 282 -2.68 1.48 -21.99
N SER A 283 -3.84 1.53 -21.33
CA SER A 283 -4.35 0.40 -20.55
C SER A 283 -4.65 -0.81 -21.43
N CYS A 284 -5.16 -0.61 -22.65
CA CYS A 284 -5.33 -1.67 -23.65
C CYS A 284 -3.98 -2.27 -24.08
N VAL A 285 -2.95 -1.43 -24.26
CA VAL A 285 -1.58 -1.90 -24.54
C VAL A 285 -1.03 -2.72 -23.37
N ALA A 286 -1.20 -2.25 -22.13
CA ALA A 286 -0.79 -2.96 -20.92
C ALA A 286 -1.55 -4.30 -20.76
N PHE A 287 -2.83 -4.34 -21.13
CA PHE A 287 -3.67 -5.53 -21.09
C PHE A 287 -3.18 -6.61 -22.06
N ARG A 288 -2.75 -6.24 -23.27
CA ARG A 288 -2.20 -7.15 -24.30
C ARG A 288 -0.90 -7.85 -23.87
N GLY A 289 -0.23 -7.35 -22.83
CA GLY A 289 0.88 -8.00 -22.15
C GLY A 289 2.25 -7.37 -22.45
N MET A 290 3.26 -7.81 -21.69
CA MET A 290 4.57 -7.14 -21.62
C MET A 290 5.34 -7.10 -22.95
N GLN A 291 5.16 -8.08 -23.83
CA GLN A 291 5.85 -8.10 -25.13
C GLN A 291 5.40 -6.94 -26.03
N THR A 292 4.10 -6.70 -26.14
CA THR A 292 3.53 -5.58 -26.90
C THR A 292 3.87 -4.25 -26.25
N SER A 293 3.76 -4.16 -24.91
CA SER A 293 4.12 -2.95 -24.18
C SER A 293 5.59 -2.59 -24.38
N THR A 294 6.49 -3.58 -24.40
CA THR A 294 7.93 -3.35 -24.61
C THR A 294 8.22 -2.63 -25.93
N VAL A 295 7.57 -3.04 -27.02
CA VAL A 295 7.76 -2.39 -28.33
C VAL A 295 7.37 -0.92 -28.26
N VAL A 296 6.18 -0.63 -27.74
CA VAL A 296 5.67 0.73 -27.59
C VAL A 296 6.61 1.59 -26.71
N LEU A 297 7.04 1.08 -25.57
CA LEU A 297 7.91 1.82 -24.64
C LEU A 297 9.31 2.07 -25.20
N VAL A 298 9.87 1.11 -25.93
CA VAL A 298 11.17 1.27 -26.59
C VAL A 298 11.08 2.30 -27.71
N THR A 299 10.00 2.29 -28.51
CA THR A 299 9.77 3.30 -29.54
C THR A 299 9.73 4.70 -28.96
N PHE A 300 8.94 4.92 -27.90
CA PHE A 300 8.89 6.23 -27.24
C PHE A 300 10.25 6.64 -26.67
N SER A 301 10.98 5.73 -26.04
CA SER A 301 12.31 6.03 -25.51
C SER A 301 13.29 6.49 -26.60
N ILE A 302 13.26 5.87 -27.78
CA ILE A 302 14.11 6.26 -28.92
C ILE A 302 13.71 7.64 -29.42
N ILE A 303 12.41 7.92 -29.56
CA ILE A 303 11.90 9.24 -29.96
C ILE A 303 12.36 10.31 -28.96
N THR A 304 12.22 10.05 -27.67
CA THR A 304 12.64 10.96 -26.59
C THR A 304 14.13 11.25 -26.61
N LEU A 305 14.96 10.21 -26.73
CA LEU A 305 16.41 10.39 -26.84
C LEU A 305 16.78 11.20 -28.08
N THR A 306 16.14 10.91 -29.20
CA THR A 306 16.37 11.63 -30.47
C THR A 306 15.98 13.11 -30.32
N ALA A 307 14.82 13.40 -29.73
CA ALA A 307 14.33 14.75 -29.50
C ALA A 307 15.28 15.58 -28.63
N VAL A 308 15.78 15.03 -27.53
CA VAL A 308 16.75 15.75 -26.67
C VAL A 308 18.06 15.99 -27.40
N ILE A 309 18.61 14.96 -28.07
CA ILE A 309 19.88 15.09 -28.80
C ILE A 309 19.76 16.12 -29.94
N SER A 310 18.61 16.17 -30.62
CA SER A 310 18.36 17.15 -31.70
C SER A 310 18.26 18.60 -31.23
N ILE A 311 18.06 18.86 -29.93
CA ILE A 311 18.13 20.22 -29.36
C ILE A 311 19.55 20.52 -28.90
N ILE A 312 20.19 19.56 -28.23
CA ILE A 312 21.53 19.76 -27.67
C ILE A 312 22.55 20.05 -28.78
N ILE A 313 22.56 19.28 -29.87
CA ILE A 313 23.59 19.40 -30.92
C ILE A 313 23.60 20.81 -31.56
N PRO A 314 22.47 21.35 -32.08
CA PRO A 314 22.44 22.72 -32.59
C PRO A 314 22.74 23.77 -31.52
N GLY A 315 22.31 23.54 -30.28
CA GLY A 315 22.59 24.46 -29.17
C GLY A 315 24.05 24.54 -28.77
N VAL A 316 24.87 23.52 -29.07
CA VAL A 316 26.34 23.60 -28.97
C VAL A 316 26.92 24.42 -30.12
N ILE A 317 26.34 24.32 -31.32
CA ILE A 317 26.82 25.02 -32.52
C ILE A 317 26.51 26.52 -32.45
N ASN A 318 25.31 26.87 -31.99
CA ASN A 318 24.82 28.26 -31.88
C ASN A 318 25.04 28.85 -30.48
N PHE A 319 26.04 28.36 -29.76
CA PHE A 319 26.30 28.74 -28.38
C PHE A 319 26.90 30.16 -28.30
N ASN A 320 26.26 31.07 -27.57
CA ASN A 320 26.82 32.38 -27.24
C ASN A 320 27.34 32.41 -25.79
N PRO A 321 28.66 32.50 -25.56
CA PRO A 321 29.25 32.59 -24.22
C PRO A 321 28.83 33.84 -23.43
N GLU A 322 28.49 34.95 -24.11
CA GLU A 322 28.10 36.20 -23.46
C GLU A 322 26.83 36.03 -22.61
N ASN A 323 25.97 35.08 -22.94
CA ASN A 323 24.78 34.76 -22.15
C ASN A 323 25.10 34.24 -20.73
N PHE A 324 26.35 33.86 -20.47
CA PHE A 324 26.85 33.42 -19.17
C PHE A 324 27.59 34.52 -18.39
N ASP A 325 27.70 35.74 -18.93
CA ASP A 325 28.33 36.86 -18.23
C ASP A 325 27.29 37.95 -17.87
N PRO A 326 27.08 38.27 -16.58
CA PRO A 326 27.68 37.65 -15.40
C PRO A 326 27.08 36.28 -15.07
N PHE A 327 27.93 35.33 -14.64
CA PHE A 327 27.48 33.97 -14.33
C PHE A 327 26.64 33.92 -13.04
N PHE A 328 27.05 34.70 -12.04
CA PHE A 328 26.36 34.83 -10.75
C PHE A 328 25.49 36.09 -10.74
N VAL A 329 24.31 35.99 -11.37
CA VAL A 329 23.33 37.10 -11.40
C VAL A 329 22.50 37.16 -10.11
N MET A 330 22.33 36.02 -9.44
CA MET A 330 21.55 35.87 -8.22
C MET A 330 22.46 35.49 -7.04
N PRO A 331 22.00 35.69 -5.78
CA PRO A 331 22.74 35.23 -4.61
C PRO A 331 23.08 33.75 -4.71
N THR A 332 24.27 33.36 -4.24
CA THR A 332 24.75 31.96 -4.32
C THR A 332 23.81 30.97 -3.61
N MET A 333 23.08 31.42 -2.59
CA MET A 333 22.06 30.62 -1.92
C MET A 333 20.91 30.20 -2.86
N SER A 334 20.64 30.96 -3.93
CA SER A 334 19.61 30.63 -4.90
C SER A 334 19.95 29.39 -5.74
N ILE A 335 21.22 28.96 -5.78
CA ILE A 335 21.63 27.67 -6.36
C ILE A 335 20.92 26.51 -5.63
N LEU A 336 20.82 26.59 -4.30
CA LEU A 336 20.12 25.57 -3.51
C LEU A 336 18.60 25.60 -3.75
N LEU A 337 18.05 26.79 -3.96
CA LEU A 337 16.64 26.97 -4.32
C LEU A 337 16.33 26.36 -5.69
N ALA A 338 17.18 26.61 -6.69
CA ALA A 338 17.03 26.04 -8.01
C ALA A 338 17.03 24.50 -7.97
N ILE A 339 17.86 23.86 -7.12
CA ILE A 339 17.85 22.39 -6.92
C ILE A 339 16.46 21.88 -6.55
N PHE A 340 15.72 22.62 -5.71
CA PHE A 340 14.37 22.22 -5.33
C PHE A 340 13.42 22.21 -6.53
N PHE A 341 13.43 23.26 -7.35
CA PHE A 341 12.55 23.36 -8.51
C PHE A 341 12.88 22.37 -9.62
N ILE A 342 14.16 21.99 -9.79
CA ILE A 342 14.57 21.01 -10.82
C ILE A 342 14.62 19.56 -10.31
N ALA A 343 14.33 19.31 -9.03
CA ALA A 343 14.47 17.98 -8.40
C ALA A 343 13.65 16.89 -9.10
N GLU A 344 12.46 17.26 -9.60
CA GLU A 344 11.52 16.31 -10.22
C GLU A 344 12.07 15.68 -11.50
N THR A 345 13.01 16.34 -12.20
CA THR A 345 13.63 15.82 -13.44
C THR A 345 14.25 14.43 -13.29
N PHE A 346 14.61 14.02 -12.07
CA PHE A 346 15.22 12.71 -11.81
C PHE A 346 14.27 11.69 -11.15
N PHE A 347 13.02 12.03 -10.90
CA PHE A 347 12.06 11.07 -10.33
C PHE A 347 11.62 10.05 -11.39
N GLY A 348 11.42 8.78 -11.02
CA GLY A 348 10.94 7.76 -11.96
C GLY A 348 11.51 6.35 -11.83
N TRP A 349 12.45 6.11 -10.90
CA TRP A 349 13.13 4.81 -10.76
C TRP A 349 12.19 3.62 -10.52
N GLU A 350 11.04 3.83 -9.87
CA GLU A 350 10.12 2.76 -9.48
C GLU A 350 9.51 2.04 -10.67
N SER A 351 9.21 2.78 -11.74
CA SER A 351 8.65 2.23 -12.97
C SER A 351 9.53 1.08 -13.50
N ALA A 352 10.85 1.31 -13.58
CA ALA A 352 11.79 0.28 -14.00
C ALA A 352 11.86 -0.88 -12.99
N ILE A 353 11.83 -0.59 -11.69
CA ILE A 353 11.97 -1.61 -10.64
C ILE A 353 10.80 -2.58 -10.62
N PHE A 354 9.57 -2.13 -10.91
CA PHE A 354 8.41 -3.01 -10.99
C PHE A 354 8.53 -4.07 -12.09
N LEU A 355 9.42 -3.88 -13.07
CA LEU A 355 9.74 -4.83 -14.13
C LEU A 355 10.80 -5.87 -13.73
N SER A 356 11.33 -5.83 -12.51
CA SER A 356 12.41 -6.73 -12.06
C SER A 356 12.04 -8.21 -12.20
N ALA A 357 10.77 -8.58 -11.96
CA ALA A 357 10.32 -9.97 -12.07
C ALA A 357 10.26 -10.48 -13.52
N GLU A 358 10.04 -9.57 -14.48
CA GLU A 358 9.95 -9.85 -15.92
C GLU A 358 11.30 -9.69 -16.63
N THR A 359 12.34 -9.33 -15.89
CA THR A 359 13.70 -9.09 -16.40
C THR A 359 14.55 -10.36 -16.40
N LYS A 360 15.35 -10.55 -17.45
CA LYS A 360 16.35 -11.63 -17.55
C LYS A 360 17.54 -11.30 -16.63
N ASN A 361 17.93 -12.25 -15.78
CA ASN A 361 19.04 -12.09 -14.82
C ASN A 361 18.99 -10.76 -14.02
N PRO A 362 17.87 -10.48 -13.32
CA PRO A 362 17.59 -9.16 -12.78
C PRO A 362 18.62 -8.70 -11.74
N SER A 363 19.21 -9.63 -10.97
CA SER A 363 20.27 -9.30 -10.00
C SER A 363 21.53 -8.70 -10.61
N LYS A 364 21.78 -8.88 -11.91
CA LYS A 364 22.92 -8.28 -12.63
C LYS A 364 22.48 -7.17 -13.58
N VAL A 365 21.31 -7.31 -14.20
CA VAL A 365 20.80 -6.39 -15.22
C VAL A 365 20.20 -5.12 -14.61
N MET A 366 19.36 -5.25 -13.57
CA MET A 366 18.69 -4.11 -12.95
C MET A 366 19.67 -3.05 -12.42
N PRO A 367 20.75 -3.42 -11.69
CA PRO A 367 21.71 -2.43 -11.20
C PRO A 367 22.35 -1.61 -12.31
N LYS A 368 22.79 -2.29 -13.38
CA LYS A 368 23.42 -1.62 -14.53
C LYS A 368 22.44 -0.68 -15.22
N ALA A 369 21.21 -1.12 -15.46
CA ALA A 369 20.22 -0.33 -16.18
C ALA A 369 19.80 0.93 -15.39
N LEU A 370 19.61 0.81 -14.07
CA LEU A 370 19.27 1.95 -13.20
C LEU A 370 20.40 2.99 -13.15
N ILE A 371 21.64 2.55 -12.94
CA ILE A 371 22.79 3.46 -12.85
C ILE A 371 23.09 4.11 -14.20
N TYR A 372 23.23 3.33 -15.27
CA TYR A 372 23.55 3.88 -16.59
C TYR A 372 22.40 4.72 -17.15
N GLY A 373 21.14 4.32 -16.93
CA GLY A 373 19.99 5.14 -17.32
C GLY A 373 19.99 6.50 -16.63
N THR A 374 20.27 6.53 -15.33
CA THR A 374 20.35 7.79 -14.57
C THR A 374 21.56 8.63 -14.98
N LEU A 375 22.71 8.01 -15.27
CA LEU A 375 23.90 8.70 -15.76
C LEU A 375 23.67 9.37 -17.12
N VAL A 376 23.00 8.66 -18.05
CA VAL A 376 22.64 9.22 -19.37
C VAL A 376 21.76 10.46 -19.19
N ILE A 377 20.74 10.39 -18.33
CA ILE A 377 19.86 11.53 -18.09
C ILE A 377 20.60 12.68 -17.41
N ALA A 378 21.45 12.39 -16.42
CA ALA A 378 22.27 13.40 -15.76
C ALA A 378 23.09 14.22 -16.77
N ILE A 379 23.74 13.52 -17.71
CA ILE A 379 24.51 14.15 -18.79
C ILE A 379 23.58 14.97 -19.70
N LEU A 380 22.49 14.37 -20.18
CA LEU A 380 21.56 15.03 -21.10
C LEU A 380 20.90 16.27 -20.49
N SER A 381 20.44 16.20 -19.23
CA SER A 381 19.80 17.32 -18.55
C SER A 381 20.78 18.47 -18.29
N PHE A 382 22.02 18.18 -17.92
CA PHE A 382 23.05 19.20 -17.75
C PHE A 382 23.35 19.90 -19.08
N PHE A 383 23.61 19.13 -20.14
CA PHE A 383 23.92 19.70 -21.45
C PHE A 383 22.73 20.45 -22.03
N LEU A 384 21.50 19.96 -21.85
CA LEU A 384 20.31 20.67 -22.30
C LEU A 384 20.18 22.03 -21.61
N ALA A 385 20.35 22.11 -20.30
CA ALA A 385 20.31 23.39 -19.58
C ALA A 385 21.45 24.34 -20.02
N PHE A 386 22.64 23.79 -20.24
CA PHE A 386 23.81 24.54 -20.70
C PHE A 386 23.59 25.13 -22.11
N THR A 387 23.18 24.31 -23.07
CA THR A 387 22.96 24.77 -24.44
C THR A 387 21.73 25.68 -24.54
N ALA A 388 20.71 25.45 -23.72
CA ALA A 388 19.52 26.29 -23.69
C ALA A 388 19.84 27.74 -23.28
N MET A 389 20.52 27.92 -22.15
CA MET A 389 20.93 29.25 -21.69
C MET A 389 22.05 29.86 -22.54
N GLY A 390 22.82 29.04 -23.26
CA GLY A 390 23.76 29.52 -24.28
C GLY A 390 23.10 30.03 -25.55
N SER A 391 21.90 29.54 -25.87
CA SER A 391 21.16 29.90 -27.09
C SER A 391 20.18 31.05 -26.86
N ILE A 392 19.55 31.11 -25.68
CA ILE A 392 18.58 32.14 -25.29
C ILE A 392 19.07 32.80 -24.00
N PRO A 393 19.15 34.14 -23.92
CA PRO A 393 19.49 34.84 -22.69
C PRO A 393 18.65 34.37 -21.49
N TRP A 394 19.30 34.13 -20.35
CA TRP A 394 18.66 33.47 -19.20
C TRP A 394 17.39 34.19 -18.71
N ALA A 395 17.32 35.52 -18.82
CA ALA A 395 16.19 36.33 -18.37
C ALA A 395 14.93 36.10 -19.22
N GLU A 396 15.09 35.97 -20.54
CA GLU A 396 14.01 35.62 -21.46
C GLU A 396 13.61 34.15 -21.23
N TYR A 397 14.61 33.26 -21.19
CA TYR A 397 14.40 31.82 -21.00
C TYR A 397 13.66 31.49 -19.69
N ALA A 398 13.95 32.22 -18.61
CA ALA A 398 13.31 32.08 -17.30
C ALA A 398 11.79 32.32 -17.30
N SER A 399 11.29 33.08 -18.28
CA SER A 399 9.86 33.39 -18.41
C SER A 399 9.10 32.40 -19.29
N SER A 400 9.81 31.48 -19.97
CA SER A 400 9.20 30.58 -20.94
C SER A 400 8.34 29.49 -20.28
N ILE A 401 7.13 29.32 -20.82
CA ILE A 401 6.17 28.27 -20.47
C ILE A 401 6.45 26.98 -21.26
N ALA A 402 7.09 27.09 -22.44
CA ALA A 402 7.42 25.98 -23.32
C ALA A 402 8.89 26.09 -23.80
N PRO A 403 9.86 25.98 -22.88
CA PRO A 403 11.23 26.41 -23.15
C PRO A 403 11.91 25.68 -24.31
N LEU A 404 11.57 24.42 -24.54
CA LEU A 404 12.17 23.69 -25.66
C LEU A 404 11.45 23.94 -26.99
N ARG A 405 10.20 24.45 -26.96
CA ARG A 405 9.55 24.98 -28.18
C ARG A 405 10.30 26.22 -28.63
N ASP A 406 10.67 27.08 -27.69
CA ASP A 406 11.40 28.31 -27.97
C ASP A 406 12.81 28.01 -28.50
N LEU A 407 13.52 27.03 -27.92
CA LEU A 407 14.77 26.54 -28.50
C LEU A 407 14.58 25.96 -29.92
N GLY A 408 13.48 25.24 -30.14
CA GLY A 408 13.11 24.78 -31.48
C GLY A 408 12.92 25.92 -32.48
N ASN A 409 12.32 27.03 -32.04
CA ASN A 409 12.18 28.25 -32.84
C ASN A 409 13.53 28.89 -33.14
N VAL A 410 14.41 28.98 -32.15
CA VAL A 410 15.74 29.59 -32.29
C VAL A 410 16.63 28.75 -33.23
N HIS A 411 16.59 27.43 -33.11
CA HIS A 411 17.47 26.56 -33.90
C HIS A 411 16.95 26.26 -35.30
N PHE A 412 15.64 26.18 -35.49
CA PHE A 412 15.02 25.65 -36.72
C PHE A 412 13.85 26.49 -37.24
N GLY A 413 13.64 27.71 -36.71
CA GLY A 413 12.53 28.58 -37.06
C GLY A 413 11.17 28.08 -36.54
N ASN A 414 10.09 28.77 -36.92
CA ASN A 414 8.74 28.50 -36.39
C ASN A 414 8.25 27.05 -36.62
N ILE A 415 8.64 26.43 -37.74
CA ILE A 415 8.33 25.03 -38.04
C ILE A 415 9.03 24.11 -37.03
N GLY A 416 10.27 24.44 -36.68
CA GLY A 416 11.04 23.78 -35.64
C GLY A 416 10.32 23.73 -34.30
N GLY A 417 9.85 24.88 -33.81
CA GLY A 417 9.11 24.93 -32.54
C GLY A 417 7.86 24.05 -32.55
N LEU A 418 7.09 24.05 -33.64
CA LEU A 418 5.91 23.17 -33.76
C LEU A 418 6.29 21.68 -33.72
N ILE A 419 7.34 21.28 -34.44
CA ILE A 419 7.85 19.91 -34.43
C ILE A 419 8.27 19.51 -33.01
N PHE A 420 9.00 20.38 -32.30
CA PHE A 420 9.45 20.09 -30.94
C PHE A 420 8.29 20.01 -29.94
N SER A 421 7.25 20.84 -30.06
CA SER A 421 6.04 20.69 -29.25
C SER A 421 5.41 19.30 -29.41
N ILE A 422 5.32 18.79 -30.65
CA ILE A 422 4.78 17.45 -30.92
C ILE A 422 5.71 16.35 -30.39
N LEU A 423 7.03 16.47 -30.61
CA LEU A 423 8.01 15.48 -30.13
C LEU A 423 8.02 15.38 -28.60
N ILE A 424 7.86 16.50 -27.90
CA ILE A 424 7.82 16.55 -26.44
C ILE A 424 6.50 15.97 -25.93
N PHE A 425 5.38 16.34 -26.55
CA PHE A 425 4.09 15.71 -26.27
C PHE A 425 4.16 14.17 -26.38
N VAL A 426 4.72 13.67 -27.48
CA VAL A 426 4.92 12.23 -27.72
C VAL A 426 5.85 11.61 -26.67
N SER A 427 6.90 12.33 -26.27
CA SER A 427 7.87 11.87 -25.25
C SER A 427 7.24 11.73 -23.86
N VAL A 428 6.51 12.75 -23.41
CA VAL A 428 5.86 12.75 -22.09
C VAL A 428 4.73 11.71 -22.03
N ILE A 429 3.99 11.53 -23.13
CA ILE A 429 3.04 10.42 -23.26
C ILE A 429 3.75 9.06 -23.22
N GLY A 430 4.95 8.96 -23.78
CA GLY A 430 5.81 7.79 -23.65
C GLY A 430 6.14 7.44 -22.20
N ALA A 431 6.53 8.43 -21.39
CA ALA A 431 6.77 8.26 -19.95
C ALA A 431 5.47 7.82 -19.23
N THR A 432 4.33 8.40 -19.59
CA THR A 432 3.00 8.05 -19.07
C THR A 432 2.65 6.58 -19.36
N ALA A 433 2.82 6.15 -20.61
CA ALA A 433 2.61 4.78 -21.02
C ALA A 433 3.50 3.81 -20.22
N GLY A 434 4.74 4.22 -19.93
CA GLY A 434 5.65 3.51 -19.03
C GLY A 434 5.02 3.25 -17.67
N TRP A 435 4.54 4.31 -17.01
CA TRP A 435 3.89 4.19 -15.71
C TRP A 435 2.60 3.35 -15.72
N ILE A 436 1.73 3.52 -16.72
CA ILE A 436 0.49 2.73 -16.88
C ILE A 436 0.81 1.23 -17.04
N VAL A 437 1.88 0.91 -17.78
CA VAL A 437 2.33 -0.48 -17.96
C VAL A 437 2.94 -1.02 -16.67
N THR A 438 3.75 -0.26 -15.94
CA THR A 438 4.57 -0.79 -14.84
C THR A 438 3.88 -0.79 -13.48
N ALA A 439 3.15 0.27 -13.13
CA ALA A 439 2.56 0.44 -11.80
C ALA A 439 1.53 -0.64 -11.37
N PRO A 440 0.74 -1.30 -12.25
CA PRO A 440 -0.18 -2.36 -11.83
C PRO A 440 0.51 -3.54 -11.13
N ARG A 441 1.82 -3.74 -11.39
CA ARG A 441 2.63 -4.79 -10.77
C ARG A 441 2.80 -4.59 -9.27
N LEU A 442 2.87 -3.34 -8.81
CA LEU A 442 2.92 -3.02 -7.38
C LEU A 442 1.66 -3.50 -6.68
N LEU A 443 0.48 -3.12 -7.19
CA LEU A 443 -0.81 -3.52 -6.65
C LEU A 443 -0.99 -5.04 -6.66
N MET A 444 -0.57 -5.70 -7.74
CA MET A 444 -0.54 -7.15 -7.84
C MET A 444 0.29 -7.79 -6.72
N SER A 445 1.52 -7.31 -6.48
CA SER A 445 2.38 -7.85 -5.41
C SER A 445 1.85 -7.59 -4.00
N ILE A 446 1.21 -6.43 -3.74
CA ILE A 446 0.55 -6.17 -2.46
C ILE A 446 -0.64 -7.14 -2.25
N ALA A 447 -1.40 -7.40 -3.32
CA ALA A 447 -2.52 -8.34 -3.31
C ALA A 447 -2.08 -9.80 -3.11
N GLU A 448 -0.96 -10.22 -3.72
CA GLU A 448 -0.36 -11.55 -3.51
C GLU A 448 -0.01 -11.79 -2.04
N ASP A 449 0.46 -10.75 -1.34
CA ASP A 449 0.78 -10.79 0.08
C ASP A 449 -0.46 -10.65 1.00
N LYS A 450 -1.67 -10.64 0.42
CA LYS A 450 -2.96 -10.51 1.14
C LYS A 450 -3.02 -9.23 1.96
N LEU A 451 -2.44 -8.16 1.41
CA LEU A 451 -2.52 -6.79 1.92
C LEU A 451 -3.38 -5.90 1.00
N PHE A 452 -4.00 -6.51 0.00
CA PHE A 452 -5.04 -5.94 -0.82
C PHE A 452 -6.04 -7.03 -1.21
N PHE A 453 -7.12 -6.68 -1.93
CA PHE A 453 -8.08 -7.67 -2.41
C PHE A 453 -7.38 -8.70 -3.31
N SER A 454 -7.50 -10.00 -2.98
CA SER A 454 -6.77 -11.09 -3.64
C SER A 454 -6.99 -11.17 -5.17
N GLN A 455 -8.07 -10.59 -5.68
CA GLN A 455 -8.40 -10.51 -7.10
C GLN A 455 -7.36 -9.69 -7.88
N PHE A 456 -6.73 -8.70 -7.26
CA PHE A 456 -5.71 -7.87 -7.90
C PHE A 456 -4.43 -8.65 -8.19
N ALA A 457 -4.25 -9.83 -7.58
CA ALA A 457 -3.18 -10.77 -7.91
C ALA A 457 -3.49 -11.63 -9.15
N LYS A 458 -4.71 -11.55 -9.73
CA LYS A 458 -5.09 -12.36 -10.90
C LYS A 458 -4.33 -11.90 -12.15
N ILE A 459 -3.76 -12.88 -12.84
CA ILE A 459 -3.03 -12.69 -14.09
C ILE A 459 -3.86 -13.25 -15.25
N HIS A 460 -3.91 -12.54 -16.37
CA HIS A 460 -4.66 -12.94 -17.54
C HIS A 460 -4.11 -14.25 -18.13
N PRO A 461 -4.94 -15.27 -18.42
CA PRO A 461 -4.45 -16.59 -18.86
C PRO A 461 -3.60 -16.56 -20.14
N LYS A 462 -4.01 -15.77 -21.14
CA LYS A 462 -3.32 -15.59 -22.44
C LYS A 462 -2.18 -14.57 -22.38
N HIS A 463 -2.50 -13.31 -22.09
CA HIS A 463 -1.56 -12.18 -22.12
C HIS A 463 -0.58 -12.08 -20.94
N LYS A 464 -0.79 -12.85 -19.86
CA LYS A 464 0.03 -12.82 -18.64
C LYS A 464 0.15 -11.43 -17.99
N SER A 465 -0.86 -10.57 -18.17
CA SER A 465 -0.95 -9.22 -17.59
C SER A 465 -1.82 -9.20 -16.32
N PRO A 466 -1.53 -8.34 -15.32
CA PRO A 466 -2.35 -8.16 -14.13
C PRO A 466 -3.59 -7.32 -14.43
N TYR A 467 -4.54 -7.87 -15.19
CA TYR A 467 -5.63 -7.13 -15.81
C TYR A 467 -6.56 -6.40 -14.82
N ILE A 468 -6.80 -6.97 -13.64
CA ILE A 468 -7.65 -6.31 -12.61
C ILE A 468 -6.96 -5.07 -12.04
N SER A 469 -5.65 -5.16 -11.78
CA SER A 469 -4.86 -4.02 -11.33
C SER A 469 -4.75 -2.93 -12.39
N ILE A 470 -4.66 -3.30 -13.68
CA ILE A 470 -4.68 -2.35 -14.80
C ILE A 470 -5.99 -1.57 -14.82
N ILE A 471 -7.14 -2.26 -14.77
CA ILE A 471 -8.46 -1.61 -14.83
C ILE A 471 -8.66 -0.68 -13.63
N PHE A 472 -8.31 -1.13 -12.42
CA PHE A 472 -8.43 -0.31 -11.23
C PHE A 472 -7.54 0.93 -11.29
N GLN A 473 -6.30 0.78 -11.75
CA GLN A 473 -5.41 1.91 -11.90
C GLN A 473 -5.95 2.91 -12.93
N ALA A 474 -6.45 2.43 -14.07
CA ALA A 474 -7.08 3.29 -15.08
C ALA A 474 -8.23 4.09 -14.47
N LEU A 475 -9.09 3.45 -13.67
CA LEU A 475 -10.20 4.12 -12.97
C LEU A 475 -9.70 5.18 -11.96
N VAL A 476 -8.71 4.85 -11.13
CA VAL A 476 -8.15 5.79 -10.15
C VAL A 476 -7.51 6.99 -10.84
N VAL A 477 -6.73 6.77 -11.90
CA VAL A 477 -6.09 7.84 -12.66
C VAL A 477 -7.16 8.71 -13.34
N SER A 478 -8.19 8.13 -13.95
CA SER A 478 -9.29 8.91 -14.55
C SER A 478 -9.99 9.80 -13.52
N ILE A 479 -10.23 9.30 -12.30
CA ILE A 479 -10.80 10.12 -11.20
C ILE A 479 -9.84 11.26 -10.84
N LEU A 480 -8.54 11.00 -10.72
CA LEU A 480 -7.55 12.04 -10.39
C LEU A 480 -7.44 13.11 -11.47
N VAL A 481 -7.54 12.73 -12.75
CA VAL A 481 -7.56 13.69 -13.87
C VAL A 481 -8.81 14.58 -13.80
N ILE A 482 -9.97 14.03 -13.45
CA ILE A 482 -11.21 14.79 -13.27
C ILE A 482 -11.10 15.75 -12.07
N ILE A 483 -10.64 15.26 -10.92
CA ILE A 483 -10.47 16.06 -9.70
C ILE A 483 -9.41 17.16 -9.88
N GLY A 484 -8.32 16.85 -10.59
CA GLY A 484 -7.26 17.81 -10.87
C GLY A 484 -7.67 18.94 -11.83
N ALA A 485 -8.87 18.90 -12.40
CA ALA A 485 -9.45 19.94 -13.27
C ALA A 485 -8.52 20.43 -14.39
N GLY A 486 -7.63 19.57 -14.89
CA GLY A 486 -6.68 19.92 -15.95
C GLY A 486 -5.40 20.64 -15.50
N SER A 487 -5.14 20.80 -14.20
CA SER A 487 -3.92 21.43 -13.68
C SER A 487 -2.74 20.45 -13.54
N TYR A 488 -1.69 20.66 -14.32
CA TYR A 488 -0.39 19.98 -14.15
C TYR A 488 0.26 20.35 -12.80
N GLU A 489 0.32 21.64 -12.49
CA GLU A 489 1.03 22.19 -11.33
C GLU A 489 0.48 21.66 -10.00
N THR A 490 -0.85 21.57 -9.89
CA THR A 490 -1.51 21.03 -8.69
C THR A 490 -1.11 19.58 -8.45
N LEU A 491 -1.10 18.75 -9.51
CA LEU A 491 -0.71 17.35 -9.40
C LEU A 491 0.79 17.19 -9.12
N LEU A 492 1.63 18.05 -9.69
CA LEU A 492 3.06 18.10 -9.38
C LEU A 492 3.29 18.40 -7.89
N HIS A 493 2.63 19.42 -7.35
CA HIS A 493 2.76 19.78 -5.94
C HIS A 493 2.22 18.68 -5.01
N MET A 494 1.19 17.93 -5.42
CA MET A 494 0.72 16.74 -4.67
C MET A 494 1.73 15.58 -4.74
N LEU A 495 2.44 15.41 -5.86
CA LEU A 495 3.39 14.31 -6.07
C LEU A 495 4.65 14.45 -5.19
N ILE A 496 5.22 15.65 -5.13
CA ILE A 496 6.50 15.94 -4.44
C ILE A 496 6.54 15.35 -3.01
N PRO A 497 5.61 15.67 -2.08
CA PRO A 497 5.70 15.14 -0.72
C PRO A 497 5.53 13.62 -0.65
N LEU A 498 4.73 13.01 -1.54
CA LEU A 498 4.53 11.56 -1.58
C LEU A 498 5.83 10.84 -1.98
N ILE A 499 6.50 11.32 -3.03
CA ILE A 499 7.68 10.67 -3.58
C ILE A 499 8.91 10.86 -2.68
N LEU A 500 9.08 12.05 -2.08
CA LEU A 500 10.15 12.32 -1.12
C LEU A 500 10.07 11.37 0.09
N LEU A 501 8.85 11.08 0.58
CA LEU A 501 8.63 10.13 1.66
C LEU A 501 8.98 8.70 1.25
N VAL A 502 8.54 8.27 0.06
CA VAL A 502 8.84 6.92 -0.47
C VAL A 502 10.34 6.75 -0.66
N TYR A 503 11.02 7.71 -1.30
CA TYR A 503 12.47 7.67 -1.52
C TYR A 503 13.25 7.66 -0.22
N SER A 504 12.85 8.48 0.76
CA SER A 504 13.45 8.43 2.10
C SER A 504 13.31 7.05 2.74
N ALA A 505 12.14 6.42 2.65
CA ALA A 505 11.92 5.07 3.17
C ALA A 505 12.75 4.01 2.43
N VAL A 506 12.96 4.14 1.12
CA VAL A 506 13.81 3.24 0.34
C VAL A 506 15.29 3.43 0.72
N LEU A 507 15.79 4.65 0.79
CA LEU A 507 17.17 4.96 1.15
C LEU A 507 17.50 4.43 2.57
N LEU A 508 16.61 4.67 3.53
CA LEU A 508 16.73 4.12 4.88
C LEU A 508 16.68 2.58 4.91
N SER A 509 16.01 1.94 3.95
CA SER A 509 15.98 0.47 3.84
C SER A 509 17.38 -0.10 3.60
N VAL A 510 18.23 0.59 2.82
CA VAL A 510 19.64 0.20 2.63
C VAL A 510 20.36 0.14 3.97
N VAL A 511 20.29 1.23 4.74
CA VAL A 511 20.96 1.37 6.05
C VAL A 511 20.44 0.30 7.03
N ILE A 512 19.13 0.17 7.16
CA ILE A 512 18.50 -0.79 8.08
C ILE A 512 18.92 -2.23 7.72
N LEU A 513 18.97 -2.58 6.44
CA LEU A 513 19.36 -3.92 6.01
C LEU A 513 20.85 -4.21 6.23
N ARG A 514 21.72 -3.19 6.25
CA ARG A 514 23.12 -3.37 6.67
C ARG A 514 23.22 -3.84 8.12
N PHE A 515 22.39 -3.31 9.02
CA PHE A 515 22.40 -3.68 10.43
C PHE A 515 21.59 -4.95 10.72
N LYS A 516 20.41 -5.09 10.11
CA LYS A 516 19.47 -6.19 10.38
C LYS A 516 19.89 -7.50 9.71
N ARG A 517 20.51 -7.43 8.53
CA ARG A 517 20.93 -8.59 7.73
C ARG A 517 22.30 -8.33 7.06
N PRO A 518 23.40 -8.22 7.85
CA PRO A 518 24.72 -7.92 7.33
C PRO A 518 25.23 -8.99 6.35
N ASN A 519 24.97 -10.28 6.62
CA ASN A 519 25.53 -11.40 5.86
C ASN A 519 24.72 -11.78 4.61
N LEU A 520 23.67 -11.02 4.25
CA LEU A 520 22.91 -11.31 3.02
C LEU A 520 23.78 -11.04 1.79
N LYS A 521 23.73 -11.91 0.78
CA LYS A 521 24.42 -11.72 -0.50
C LYS A 521 23.90 -10.44 -1.19
N ARG A 522 24.83 -9.58 -1.62
CA ARG A 522 24.56 -8.32 -2.32
C ARG A 522 25.26 -8.34 -3.66
N PRO A 523 24.57 -8.73 -4.76
CA PRO A 523 25.18 -8.79 -6.08
C PRO A 523 25.73 -7.44 -6.54
N TYR A 524 25.05 -6.36 -6.20
CA TYR A 524 25.57 -4.99 -6.30
C TYR A 524 25.64 -4.38 -4.91
N LYS A 525 26.68 -3.57 -4.64
CA LYS A 525 26.91 -2.94 -3.33
C LYS A 525 27.20 -1.46 -3.54
N VAL A 526 26.36 -0.59 -2.97
CA VAL A 526 26.54 0.87 -3.07
C VAL A 526 27.70 1.34 -2.18
N ILE A 527 28.47 2.30 -2.71
CA ILE A 527 29.55 2.99 -2.00
C ILE A 527 28.94 3.79 -0.85
N PHE A 528 29.64 3.89 0.29
CA PHE A 528 29.15 4.58 1.49
C PHE A 528 27.77 4.14 2.01
N GLY A 529 27.29 2.94 1.67
CA GLY A 529 25.91 2.49 1.92
C GLY A 529 25.39 2.42 3.37
N LYS A 530 26.16 2.86 4.38
CA LYS A 530 25.66 3.12 5.74
C LYS A 530 25.41 4.60 6.01
N ILE A 531 26.26 5.49 5.48
CA ILE A 531 26.28 6.91 5.80
C ILE A 531 25.71 7.72 4.63
N GLY A 532 26.11 7.41 3.40
CA GLY A 532 25.63 8.13 2.22
C GLY A 532 24.11 8.11 2.06
N PRO A 533 23.36 7.01 2.32
CA PRO A 533 21.91 7.05 2.25
C PRO A 533 21.28 7.98 3.31
N LEU A 534 21.95 8.18 4.46
CA LEU A 534 21.48 9.12 5.48
C LEU A 534 21.64 10.56 5.02
N PHE A 535 22.77 10.91 4.39
CA PHE A 535 22.95 12.24 3.79
C PHE A 535 21.94 12.52 2.68
N THR A 536 21.63 11.53 1.84
CA THR A 536 20.55 11.71 0.84
C THR A 536 19.17 11.83 1.46
N VAL A 537 18.90 11.20 2.61
CA VAL A 537 17.64 11.41 3.34
C VAL A 537 17.58 12.82 3.93
N LEU A 538 18.70 13.36 4.43
CA LEU A 538 18.78 14.77 4.85
C LEU A 538 18.52 15.72 3.67
N PHE A 539 19.03 15.39 2.48
CA PHE A 539 18.70 16.12 1.26
C PHE A 539 17.21 16.05 0.90
N MET A 540 16.56 14.89 1.02
CA MET A 540 15.10 14.78 0.82
C MET A 540 14.31 15.61 1.84
N ILE A 541 14.76 15.66 3.09
CA ILE A 541 14.17 16.52 4.12
C ILE A 541 14.36 18.00 3.76
N PHE A 542 15.53 18.38 3.26
CA PHE A 542 15.78 19.73 2.75
C PHE A 542 14.80 20.09 1.62
N LEU A 543 14.59 19.22 0.63
CA LEU A 543 13.62 19.44 -0.44
C LEU A 543 12.19 19.59 0.09
N LEU A 544 11.81 18.81 1.10
CA LEU A 544 10.50 18.92 1.74
C LEU A 544 10.34 20.25 2.51
N ILE A 545 11.40 20.75 3.14
CA ILE A 545 11.40 22.06 3.80
C ILE A 545 11.27 23.17 2.75
N MET A 546 12.00 23.09 1.64
CA MET A 546 11.87 24.06 0.54
C MET A 546 10.45 24.04 -0.04
N PHE A 547 9.85 22.86 -0.24
CA PHE A 547 8.44 22.73 -0.64
C PHE A 547 7.49 23.49 0.30
N ILE A 548 7.65 23.33 1.62
CA ILE A 548 6.80 24.02 2.61
C ILE A 548 6.94 25.55 2.54
N ARG A 549 8.14 26.04 2.21
CA ARG A 549 8.44 27.48 2.21
C ARG A 549 8.04 28.16 0.90
N GLU A 550 8.28 27.49 -0.23
CA GLU A 550 8.22 28.10 -1.55
C GLU A 550 6.90 27.80 -2.29
N THR A 551 6.21 26.72 -1.93
CA THR A 551 4.94 26.36 -2.57
C THR A 551 3.77 27.05 -1.87
N HIS A 552 2.99 27.84 -2.63
CA HIS A 552 1.77 28.43 -2.10
C HIS A 552 0.75 27.34 -1.73
N GLY A 553 0.13 27.45 -0.56
CA GLY A 553 -0.80 26.42 -0.05
C GLY A 553 -0.12 25.08 0.30
N ALA A 554 1.21 25.03 0.46
CA ALA A 554 1.94 23.79 0.74
C ALA A 554 1.36 22.98 1.91
N TRP A 555 0.89 23.66 2.96
CA TRP A 555 0.27 23.00 4.12
C TRP A 555 -1.01 22.27 3.76
N ASP A 556 -1.85 22.84 2.90
CA ASP A 556 -3.09 22.19 2.46
C ASP A 556 -2.78 21.01 1.54
N ILE A 557 -1.79 21.17 0.66
CA ILE A 557 -1.32 20.07 -0.20
C ILE A 557 -0.72 18.93 0.64
N LEU A 558 0.01 19.25 1.71
CA LEU A 558 0.52 18.25 2.66
C LEU A 558 -0.61 17.58 3.44
N ARG A 559 -1.66 18.32 3.82
CA ARG A 559 -2.86 17.74 4.46
C ARG A 559 -3.57 16.77 3.53
N ILE A 560 -3.79 17.15 2.27
CA ILE A 560 -4.41 16.28 1.25
C ILE A 560 -3.54 15.04 1.02
N SER A 561 -2.24 15.23 0.76
CA SER A 561 -1.29 14.13 0.52
C SER A 561 -1.18 13.20 1.73
N GLY A 562 -1.10 13.77 2.93
CA GLY A 562 -1.10 13.04 4.19
C GLY A 562 -2.41 12.29 4.44
N GLY A 563 -3.56 12.89 4.09
CA GLY A 563 -4.88 12.27 4.14
C GLY A 563 -4.98 11.05 3.22
N LEU A 564 -4.47 11.15 1.99
CA LEU A 564 -4.41 10.03 1.05
C LEU A 564 -3.53 8.88 1.58
N ILE A 565 -2.40 9.18 2.24
CA ILE A 565 -1.57 8.18 2.91
C ILE A 565 -2.34 7.56 4.10
N ALA A 566 -2.93 8.42 4.94
CA ALA A 566 -3.64 8.02 6.15
C ALA A 566 -4.84 7.13 5.84
N PHE A 567 -5.52 7.33 4.70
CA PHE A 567 -6.61 6.47 4.22
C PHE A 567 -6.15 5.00 4.05
N GLY A 568 -4.87 4.79 3.76
CA GLY A 568 -4.29 3.45 3.72
C GLY A 568 -4.32 2.74 5.08
N ILE A 569 -4.26 3.46 6.20
CA ILE A 569 -4.18 2.85 7.54
C ILE A 569 -5.49 2.12 7.90
N PRO A 570 -6.69 2.74 7.82
CA PRO A 570 -7.95 2.02 7.99
C PRO A 570 -8.09 0.88 6.97
N ALA A 571 -7.70 1.09 5.71
CA ALA A 571 -7.74 0.05 4.68
C ALA A 571 -6.88 -1.17 5.09
N TYR A 572 -5.67 -0.95 5.60
CA TYR A 572 -4.80 -2.01 6.11
C TYR A 572 -5.46 -2.80 7.23
N PHE A 573 -6.01 -2.12 8.24
CA PHE A 573 -6.64 -2.80 9.37
C PHE A 573 -7.93 -3.51 8.96
N ALA A 574 -8.73 -2.91 8.07
CA ALA A 574 -9.89 -3.55 7.47
C ALA A 574 -9.47 -4.84 6.75
N ILE A 575 -8.42 -4.79 5.93
CA ILE A 575 -7.89 -5.96 5.23
C ILE A 575 -7.35 -7.00 6.21
N GLU A 576 -6.55 -6.62 7.21
CA GLU A 576 -6.06 -7.53 8.25
C GLU A 576 -7.20 -8.21 9.03
N LEU A 577 -8.32 -7.51 9.27
CA LEU A 577 -9.54 -8.09 9.84
C LEU A 577 -10.13 -9.23 9.00
N PHE A 578 -9.88 -9.24 7.69
CA PHE A 578 -10.27 -10.34 6.82
C PHE A 578 -9.19 -11.41 6.64
N TYR A 579 -7.91 -11.06 6.68
CA TYR A 579 -6.84 -11.95 6.26
C TYR A 579 -6.00 -12.59 7.38
N ASP A 580 -5.93 -11.99 8.56
CA ASP A 580 -5.15 -12.52 9.68
C ASP A 580 -6.03 -13.26 10.69
N GLN A 581 -5.60 -14.48 11.05
CA GLN A 581 -6.38 -15.39 11.90
C GLN A 581 -6.72 -14.78 13.26
N LYS A 582 -5.84 -13.96 13.84
CA LYS A 582 -6.09 -13.32 15.13
C LYS A 582 -7.26 -12.34 15.00
N TYR A 583 -7.26 -11.54 13.94
CA TYR A 583 -8.28 -10.53 13.71
C TYR A 583 -9.59 -11.12 13.17
N VAL A 584 -9.53 -12.22 12.40
CA VAL A 584 -10.72 -12.99 12.02
C VAL A 584 -11.42 -13.55 13.26
N ILE A 585 -10.68 -14.08 14.24
CA ILE A 585 -11.26 -14.52 15.52
C ILE A 585 -11.85 -13.34 16.29
N LEU A 586 -11.14 -12.20 16.36
CA LEU A 586 -11.64 -10.98 17.00
C LEU A 586 -12.97 -10.52 16.38
N ARG A 587 -13.04 -10.42 15.05
CA ARG A 587 -14.25 -10.06 14.32
C ARG A 587 -15.39 -11.03 14.60
N ARG A 588 -15.11 -12.34 14.57
CA ARG A 588 -16.12 -13.37 14.88
C ARG A 588 -16.66 -13.23 16.29
N ASN A 589 -15.80 -12.97 17.28
CA ASN A 589 -16.22 -12.73 18.66
C ASN A 589 -17.09 -11.47 18.78
N LEU A 590 -16.70 -10.36 18.13
CA LEU A 590 -17.47 -9.11 18.12
C LEU A 590 -18.84 -9.31 17.46
N VAL A 591 -18.90 -9.91 16.27
CA VAL A 591 -20.13 -10.19 15.54
C VAL A 591 -21.02 -11.17 16.30
N ALA A 592 -20.43 -12.18 16.96
CA ALA A 592 -21.19 -13.13 17.76
C ALA A 592 -21.90 -12.44 18.94
N ASN A 593 -21.23 -11.51 19.62
CA ASN A 593 -21.85 -10.71 20.68
C ASN A 593 -22.95 -9.78 20.14
N LEU A 594 -22.72 -9.14 18.99
CA LEU A 594 -23.71 -8.29 18.33
C LEU A 594 -24.96 -9.09 17.93
N LEU A 595 -24.79 -10.20 17.21
CA LEU A 595 -25.89 -11.06 16.76
C LEU A 595 -26.62 -11.77 17.90
N HIS A 596 -25.94 -12.02 19.03
CA HIS A 596 -26.61 -12.52 20.24
C HIS A 596 -27.54 -11.47 20.85
N HIS A 597 -27.13 -10.19 20.81
CA HIS A 597 -27.94 -9.09 21.33
C HIS A 597 -29.12 -8.75 20.40
N TYR A 598 -28.91 -8.84 19.08
CA TYR A 598 -29.92 -8.66 18.05
C TYR A 598 -30.46 -10.02 17.56
N HIS A 599 -31.31 -10.66 18.38
CA HIS A 599 -31.92 -11.97 18.10
C HIS A 599 -32.49 -12.11 16.66
N LYS A 600 -32.27 -13.27 16.05
CA LYS A 600 -32.94 -13.82 14.84
C LYS A 600 -32.64 -13.16 13.48
N LEU A 601 -31.39 -13.16 13.03
CA LEU A 601 -31.14 -13.21 11.59
C LEU A 601 -31.02 -14.67 11.14
N PRO A 602 -32.05 -15.28 10.52
CA PRO A 602 -31.94 -16.64 10.04
C PRO A 602 -30.92 -16.71 8.89
N LEU A 603 -29.73 -17.24 9.17
CA LEU A 603 -28.80 -17.65 8.12
C LEU A 603 -29.47 -18.74 7.25
N PRO A 604 -29.16 -18.79 5.94
CA PRO A 604 -30.02 -19.46 4.96
C PRO A 604 -30.10 -20.98 5.20
N LYS A 605 -31.21 -21.44 5.79
CA LYS A 605 -31.56 -22.86 6.02
C LYS A 605 -31.41 -23.74 4.77
N ILE A 606 -31.51 -23.14 3.57
CA ILE A 606 -31.40 -23.79 2.26
C ILE A 606 -30.00 -24.38 2.03
N SER A 607 -28.93 -23.69 2.46
CA SER A 607 -27.56 -24.17 2.24
C SER A 607 -27.22 -25.38 3.13
N PHE A 608 -27.75 -25.44 4.35
CA PHE A 608 -27.51 -26.56 5.28
C PHE A 608 -28.15 -27.87 4.82
N ASN A 609 -29.35 -27.83 4.22
CA ASN A 609 -29.99 -29.03 3.67
C ASN A 609 -29.16 -29.68 2.55
N ARG A 610 -28.48 -28.86 1.73
CA ARG A 610 -27.55 -29.35 0.72
C ARG A 610 -26.27 -29.91 1.32
N VAL A 611 -25.71 -29.25 2.34
CA VAL A 611 -24.54 -29.81 3.05
C VAL A 611 -24.88 -31.17 3.65
N ILE A 612 -26.06 -31.30 4.27
CA ILE A 612 -26.59 -32.55 4.79
C ILE A 612 -26.68 -33.64 3.71
N SER A 613 -27.18 -33.34 2.50
CA SER A 613 -27.32 -34.36 1.45
C SER A 613 -25.98 -34.96 1.00
N TYR A 614 -24.88 -34.22 1.08
CA TYR A 614 -23.54 -34.72 0.74
C TYR A 614 -22.94 -35.68 1.77
N VAL A 615 -23.35 -35.59 3.04
CA VAL A 615 -22.82 -36.43 4.14
C VAL A 615 -23.78 -37.54 4.62
N LYS A 616 -25.00 -37.62 4.07
CA LYS A 616 -25.93 -38.76 4.26
C LYS A 616 -25.33 -40.09 3.77
N PRO A 617 -25.74 -41.26 4.29
CA PRO A 617 -26.81 -41.49 5.27
C PRO A 617 -26.33 -41.35 6.71
N PHE A 618 -27.20 -40.85 7.58
CA PHE A 618 -26.97 -40.74 9.03
C PHE A 618 -27.62 -41.91 9.77
N ASN A 619 -27.01 -42.40 10.85
CA ASN A 619 -27.56 -43.46 11.71
C ASN A 619 -27.02 -43.26 13.14
N LYS A 620 -27.77 -43.73 14.17
CA LYS A 620 -27.43 -43.66 15.61
C LYS A 620 -26.01 -44.13 15.95
N LYS A 621 -25.41 -45.01 15.14
CA LYS A 621 -24.04 -45.53 15.35
C LYS A 621 -22.93 -44.63 14.81
N LYS A 622 -23.24 -43.57 14.05
CA LYS A 622 -22.24 -42.74 13.36
C LYS A 622 -21.81 -41.52 14.16
N THR A 623 -20.57 -41.09 13.98
CA THR A 623 -19.99 -39.87 14.56
C THR A 623 -19.87 -38.76 13.51
N LEU A 624 -20.12 -37.52 13.93
CA LEU A 624 -20.05 -36.32 13.09
C LEU A 624 -19.07 -35.31 13.68
N MET A 625 -18.22 -34.72 12.85
CA MET A 625 -17.44 -33.56 13.23
C MET A 625 -17.89 -32.32 12.46
N VAL A 626 -18.19 -31.25 13.18
CA VAL A 626 -18.58 -29.95 12.63
C VAL A 626 -17.50 -28.94 13.00
N PHE A 627 -16.91 -28.35 11.97
CA PHE A 627 -15.81 -27.39 12.10
C PHE A 627 -16.29 -25.98 11.76
N ASN A 628 -16.09 -25.04 12.68
CA ASN A 628 -16.34 -23.60 12.51
C ASN A 628 -17.74 -23.21 11.99
N SER A 629 -18.78 -23.97 12.37
CA SER A 629 -20.16 -23.55 12.16
C SER A 629 -20.48 -22.33 13.03
N SER A 630 -20.85 -21.22 12.40
CA SER A 630 -21.26 -19.97 13.06
C SER A 630 -22.31 -20.25 14.12
N MET A 631 -22.04 -19.87 15.38
CA MET A 631 -22.93 -20.10 16.53
C MET A 631 -23.42 -21.55 16.74
N GLY A 632 -22.80 -22.54 16.07
CA GLY A 632 -23.25 -23.93 16.07
C GLY A 632 -24.61 -24.18 15.38
N GLU A 633 -25.07 -23.28 14.52
CA GLU A 633 -26.38 -23.38 13.84
C GLU A 633 -26.59 -24.67 13.04
N PHE A 634 -25.53 -25.20 12.43
CA PHE A 634 -25.60 -26.46 11.69
C PHE A 634 -25.93 -27.62 12.63
N THR A 635 -25.28 -27.64 13.80
CA THR A 635 -25.54 -28.62 14.86
C THR A 635 -26.96 -28.48 15.40
N GLN A 636 -27.43 -27.25 15.65
CA GLN A 636 -28.81 -27.01 16.05
C GLN A 636 -29.82 -27.48 15.00
N THR A 637 -29.53 -27.26 13.71
CA THR A 637 -30.40 -27.72 12.61
C THR A 637 -30.48 -29.24 12.56
N ILE A 638 -29.36 -29.94 12.81
CA ILE A 638 -29.32 -31.41 12.91
C ILE A 638 -30.18 -31.91 14.07
N ILE A 639 -30.03 -31.29 15.25
CA ILE A 639 -30.79 -31.62 16.46
C ILE A 639 -32.29 -31.38 16.23
N ASN A 640 -32.67 -30.22 15.69
CA ASN A 640 -34.07 -29.85 15.43
C ASN A 640 -34.73 -30.78 14.39
N LYS A 641 -33.96 -31.30 13.43
CA LYS A 641 -34.42 -32.30 12.45
C LYS A 641 -34.45 -33.74 12.99
N LYS A 642 -34.17 -33.94 14.28
CA LYS A 642 -34.13 -35.26 14.94
C LYS A 642 -33.18 -36.26 14.24
N ILE A 643 -32.10 -35.78 13.64
CA ILE A 643 -31.09 -36.64 13.00
C ILE A 643 -30.17 -37.16 14.10
N LEU A 644 -30.20 -38.47 14.34
CA LEU A 644 -29.51 -39.11 15.47
C LEU A 644 -28.07 -39.51 15.12
N PHE A 645 -27.12 -39.12 15.96
CA PHE A 645 -25.70 -39.49 15.92
C PHE A 645 -25.26 -40.09 17.26
N LYS A 646 -24.21 -40.91 17.24
CA LYS A 646 -23.56 -41.43 18.45
C LYS A 646 -22.94 -40.30 19.27
N GLN A 647 -22.20 -39.43 18.57
CA GLN A 647 -21.52 -38.27 19.13
C GLN A 647 -21.31 -37.22 18.05
N ILE A 648 -21.52 -35.94 18.40
CA ILE A 648 -21.18 -34.79 17.55
C ILE A 648 -20.00 -34.05 18.18
N TYR A 649 -18.90 -33.92 17.44
CA TYR A 649 -17.74 -33.11 17.83
C TYR A 649 -17.85 -31.73 17.18
N LEU A 650 -18.09 -30.69 17.99
CA LEU A 650 -18.13 -29.30 17.53
C LEU A 650 -16.79 -28.63 17.82
N ALA A 651 -16.03 -28.30 16.77
CA ALA A 651 -14.78 -27.55 16.91
C ALA A 651 -14.98 -26.11 16.40
N ASN A 652 -14.77 -25.11 17.27
CA ASN A 652 -14.95 -23.70 16.89
C ASN A 652 -13.84 -22.81 17.48
N GLN A 653 -13.43 -21.79 16.73
CA GLN A 653 -12.36 -20.87 17.12
C GLN A 653 -12.84 -19.70 17.99
N SER A 654 -14.12 -19.35 17.91
CA SER A 654 -14.70 -18.26 18.70
C SER A 654 -15.17 -18.77 20.07
N LYS A 655 -14.72 -18.13 21.15
CA LYS A 655 -15.16 -18.46 22.51
C LYS A 655 -16.61 -18.03 22.73
N GLU A 656 -16.97 -16.89 22.16
CA GLU A 656 -18.26 -16.23 22.27
C GLU A 656 -19.32 -17.03 21.52
N GLU A 657 -19.03 -17.49 20.29
CA GLU A 657 -19.94 -18.41 19.57
C GLU A 657 -20.17 -19.72 20.34
N ILE A 658 -19.13 -20.27 20.99
CA ILE A 658 -19.28 -21.47 21.83
C ILE A 658 -20.15 -21.18 23.06
N LYS A 659 -19.98 -20.03 23.69
CA LYS A 659 -20.78 -19.61 24.85
C LYS A 659 -22.27 -19.51 24.47
N ILE A 660 -22.56 -18.82 23.38
CA ILE A 660 -23.92 -18.64 22.84
C ILE A 660 -24.53 -20.00 22.45
N PHE A 661 -23.75 -20.89 21.82
CA PHE A 661 -24.22 -22.24 21.50
C PHE A 661 -24.59 -23.05 22.75
N LYS A 662 -23.77 -22.98 23.80
CA LYS A 662 -24.05 -23.66 25.08
C LYS A 662 -25.32 -23.14 25.72
N GLU A 663 -25.57 -21.83 25.68
CA GLU A 663 -26.78 -21.22 26.22
C GLU A 663 -28.04 -21.66 25.44
N ASN A 664 -27.93 -21.83 24.12
CA ASN A 664 -29.08 -22.15 23.25
C ASN A 664 -29.39 -23.66 23.09
N ILE A 665 -28.51 -24.57 23.51
CA ILE A 665 -28.75 -26.03 23.40
C ILE A 665 -29.44 -26.59 24.65
N SER A 666 -30.48 -27.41 24.45
CA SER A 666 -31.22 -28.02 25.55
C SER A 666 -30.35 -29.00 26.37
N PRO A 667 -30.55 -29.10 27.70
CA PRO A 667 -29.73 -29.95 28.57
C PRO A 667 -29.66 -31.42 28.13
N LYS A 668 -30.80 -31.98 27.67
CA LYS A 668 -30.89 -33.37 27.18
C LYS A 668 -30.00 -33.65 25.96
N ASN A 669 -29.76 -32.66 25.12
CA ASN A 669 -28.95 -32.81 23.90
C ASN A 669 -27.45 -32.51 24.13
N ARG A 670 -27.08 -31.92 25.29
CA ARG A 670 -25.68 -31.58 25.60
C ARG A 670 -24.79 -32.81 25.78
N SER A 671 -25.33 -33.93 26.28
CA SER A 671 -24.57 -35.17 26.49
C SER A 671 -24.03 -35.78 25.19
N HIS A 672 -24.69 -35.50 24.06
CA HIS A 672 -24.31 -36.02 22.73
C HIS A 672 -23.40 -35.10 21.93
N VAL A 673 -23.04 -33.92 22.46
CA VAL A 673 -22.21 -32.92 21.78
C VAL A 673 -20.95 -32.62 22.58
N ASP A 674 -19.79 -32.99 22.05
CA ASP A 674 -18.49 -32.66 22.62
C ASP A 674 -17.92 -31.39 21.95
N ILE A 675 -17.63 -30.36 22.75
CA ILE A 675 -17.29 -29.02 22.26
C ILE A 675 -15.81 -28.72 22.48
N HIS A 676 -15.10 -28.44 21.39
CA HIS A 676 -13.67 -28.16 21.36
C HIS A 676 -13.41 -26.70 20.95
N LEU A 677 -12.85 -25.90 21.86
CA LEU A 677 -12.32 -24.58 21.52
C LEU A 677 -10.93 -24.73 20.88
N ILE A 678 -10.82 -24.33 19.62
CA ILE A 678 -9.59 -24.47 18.83
C ILE A 678 -8.90 -23.12 18.62
N ARG A 679 -7.66 -22.95 19.09
CA ARG A 679 -6.89 -21.70 18.91
C ARG A 679 -6.35 -21.53 17.48
N SER A 680 -6.28 -22.61 16.71
CA SER A 680 -5.85 -22.64 15.32
C SER A 680 -6.69 -23.66 14.57
N ILE A 681 -6.90 -23.49 13.26
CA ILE A 681 -7.59 -24.48 12.41
C ILE A 681 -6.73 -25.75 12.32
N LYS A 682 -6.84 -26.59 13.34
CA LYS A 682 -6.18 -27.88 13.52
C LYS A 682 -7.20 -28.80 14.15
N ILE A 683 -7.19 -30.05 13.73
CA ILE A 683 -8.08 -31.06 14.28
C ILE A 683 -7.65 -31.39 15.71
N PRO A 684 -8.57 -31.44 16.69
CA PRO A 684 -8.23 -31.81 18.06
C PRO A 684 -7.72 -33.26 18.14
N ASN A 685 -6.58 -33.48 18.82
CA ASN A 685 -5.91 -34.79 18.89
C ASN A 685 -6.77 -35.93 19.46
N LYS A 686 -7.79 -35.60 20.26
CA LYS A 686 -8.69 -36.58 20.89
C LYS A 686 -9.72 -37.19 19.93
N VAL A 687 -9.90 -36.61 18.75
CA VAL A 687 -10.96 -37.01 17.82
C VAL A 687 -10.39 -37.95 16.74
N LYS A 688 -10.87 -39.19 16.70
CA LYS A 688 -10.50 -40.23 15.71
C LYS A 688 -11.74 -40.99 15.24
N ASN A 689 -11.63 -41.66 14.09
CA ASN A 689 -12.67 -42.53 13.52
C ASN A 689 -14.04 -41.84 13.33
N ILE A 690 -14.05 -40.75 12.57
CA ILE A 690 -15.26 -39.99 12.24
C ILE A 690 -15.90 -40.51 10.96
N ASN A 691 -17.23 -40.66 10.95
CA ASN A 691 -17.95 -41.11 9.75
C ASN A 691 -18.34 -39.97 8.81
N ALA A 692 -18.58 -38.77 9.34
CA ALA A 692 -18.92 -37.58 8.56
C ALA A 692 -18.15 -36.35 9.05
N PHE A 693 -17.52 -35.62 8.13
CA PHE A 693 -16.83 -34.36 8.42
C PHE A 693 -17.48 -33.21 7.66
N VAL A 694 -17.82 -32.13 8.37
CA VAL A 694 -18.35 -30.90 7.76
C VAL A 694 -17.54 -29.71 8.24
N SER A 695 -17.09 -28.90 7.30
CA SER A 695 -16.31 -27.68 7.55
C SER A 695 -16.94 -26.48 6.87
N PHE A 696 -16.96 -25.34 7.58
CA PHE A 696 -17.52 -24.08 7.11
C PHE A 696 -16.41 -23.05 6.92
N ASN A 697 -16.18 -22.63 5.68
CA ASN A 697 -15.19 -21.62 5.25
C ASN A 697 -13.71 -21.91 5.57
N ASP A 698 -13.38 -22.98 6.28
CA ASP A 698 -12.01 -23.20 6.80
C ASP A 698 -10.93 -23.23 5.72
N LEU A 699 -11.16 -23.90 4.60
CA LEU A 699 -10.20 -23.94 3.49
C LEU A 699 -9.86 -22.54 2.94
N GLY A 700 -10.78 -21.58 3.08
CA GLY A 700 -10.54 -20.18 2.75
C GLY A 700 -9.54 -19.47 3.67
N TYR A 701 -9.34 -19.97 4.90
CA TYR A 701 -8.55 -19.31 5.96
C TYR A 701 -7.36 -20.13 6.50
N VAL A 702 -7.28 -21.42 6.13
CA VAL A 702 -6.19 -22.31 6.53
C VAL A 702 -4.87 -21.91 5.85
N LYS A 703 -3.78 -21.88 6.63
CA LYS A 703 -2.44 -21.52 6.12
C LYS A 703 -1.85 -22.59 5.19
N ASP A 704 -2.06 -23.86 5.50
CA ASP A 704 -1.58 -25.01 4.75
C ASP A 704 -2.76 -25.93 4.48
N MET A 705 -3.39 -25.74 3.31
CA MET A 705 -4.59 -26.49 2.93
C MET A 705 -4.30 -27.98 2.80
N PHE A 706 -3.12 -28.35 2.28
CA PHE A 706 -2.74 -29.75 2.10
C PHE A 706 -2.65 -30.46 3.46
N LYS A 707 -1.92 -29.86 4.41
CA LYS A 707 -1.81 -30.42 5.76
C LYS A 707 -3.18 -30.58 6.43
N PHE A 708 -4.05 -29.57 6.33
CA PHE A 708 -5.38 -29.64 6.94
C PHE A 708 -6.26 -30.73 6.30
N VAL A 709 -6.25 -30.85 4.97
CA VAL A 709 -6.99 -31.92 4.27
C VAL A 709 -6.42 -33.30 4.60
N ASN A 710 -5.10 -33.41 4.76
CA ASN A 710 -4.46 -34.66 5.20
C ASN A 710 -4.82 -35.03 6.64
N ASP A 711 -4.85 -34.06 7.56
CA ASP A 711 -5.32 -34.26 8.93
C ASP A 711 -6.79 -34.76 8.92
N VAL A 712 -7.64 -34.23 8.03
CA VAL A 712 -9.03 -34.70 7.84
C VAL A 712 -9.07 -36.13 7.31
N ASN A 713 -8.20 -36.50 6.36
CA ASN A 713 -8.11 -37.87 5.89
C ASN A 713 -7.75 -38.84 7.04
N ASN A 714 -6.83 -38.45 7.93
CA ASN A 714 -6.37 -39.30 9.04
C ASN A 714 -7.47 -39.63 10.05
N ILE A 715 -8.40 -38.71 10.31
CA ILE A 715 -9.50 -38.94 11.27
C ILE A 715 -10.72 -39.63 10.65
N LEU A 716 -10.87 -39.61 9.32
CA LEU A 716 -12.01 -40.22 8.63
C LEU A 716 -11.94 -41.75 8.66
N SER A 717 -13.07 -42.39 9.02
CA SER A 717 -13.22 -43.84 8.97
C SER A 717 -13.18 -44.36 7.52
N LYS A 718 -12.98 -45.67 7.32
CA LYS A 718 -13.16 -46.31 6.00
C LYS A 718 -14.55 -45.95 5.44
N LYS A 719 -14.61 -45.53 4.17
CA LYS A 719 -15.82 -44.99 3.50
C LYS A 719 -16.46 -43.75 4.17
N GLY A 720 -15.75 -43.07 5.07
CA GLY A 720 -16.21 -41.82 5.68
C GLY A 720 -16.43 -40.72 4.65
N LYS A 721 -17.46 -39.89 4.86
CA LYS A 721 -17.84 -38.80 3.95
C LYS A 721 -17.40 -37.45 4.49
N PHE A 722 -17.13 -36.52 3.59
CA PHE A 722 -16.80 -35.14 3.97
C PHE A 722 -17.52 -34.12 3.08
N CYS A 723 -17.72 -32.93 3.63
CA CYS A 723 -18.20 -31.75 2.89
C CYS A 723 -17.53 -30.49 3.44
N PHE A 724 -16.75 -29.81 2.61
CA PHE A 724 -16.30 -28.46 2.85
C PHE A 724 -17.25 -27.50 2.13
N TYR A 725 -17.89 -26.63 2.89
CA TYR A 725 -18.75 -25.59 2.35
C TYR A 725 -18.07 -24.24 2.56
N ILE A 726 -17.91 -23.51 1.46
CA ILE A 726 -17.23 -22.22 1.46
C ILE A 726 -18.18 -21.21 0.83
N LYS A 727 -18.52 -20.19 1.60
CA LYS A 727 -19.35 -19.06 1.20
C LYS A 727 -18.45 -17.84 1.09
N SER A 728 -18.32 -17.33 -0.12
CA SER A 728 -17.60 -16.10 -0.43
C SER A 728 -18.59 -15.03 -0.92
N HIS A 729 -18.40 -13.78 -0.52
CA HIS A 729 -19.20 -12.61 -0.96
C HIS A 729 -18.52 -11.91 -2.14
N ILE A 730 -19.19 -10.96 -2.83
CA ILE A 730 -18.67 -10.20 -4.01
C ILE A 730 -17.19 -9.85 -3.95
N LEU A 731 -16.72 -9.40 -2.79
CA LEU A 731 -15.34 -8.94 -2.63
C LEU A 731 -14.33 -10.08 -2.40
N ASN A 732 -14.76 -11.34 -2.42
CA ASN A 732 -13.92 -12.54 -2.27
C ASN A 732 -12.83 -12.42 -1.19
N VAL A 733 -13.20 -11.87 -0.04
CA VAL A 733 -12.25 -11.43 1.01
C VAL A 733 -11.64 -12.59 1.82
N THR A 734 -11.73 -13.82 1.33
CA THR A 734 -11.12 -14.97 2.00
C THR A 734 -9.66 -15.12 1.56
N PRO A 735 -8.72 -15.38 2.48
CA PRO A 735 -7.30 -15.53 2.18
C PRO A 735 -6.95 -16.41 1.00
N ASN A 736 -7.65 -17.53 0.82
CA ASN A 736 -7.36 -18.48 -0.24
C ASN A 736 -8.43 -18.45 -1.34
N ALA A 737 -9.19 -17.36 -1.50
CA ALA A 737 -10.28 -17.27 -2.47
C ALA A 737 -9.85 -17.71 -3.88
N VAL A 738 -8.69 -17.21 -4.34
CA VAL A 738 -8.13 -17.55 -5.66
C VAL A 738 -7.83 -19.05 -5.78
N ASP A 739 -7.21 -19.65 -4.76
CA ASP A 739 -6.84 -21.06 -4.78
C ASP A 739 -8.05 -21.98 -4.69
N VAL A 740 -9.03 -21.61 -3.88
CA VAL A 740 -10.25 -22.40 -3.62
C VAL A 740 -11.20 -22.35 -4.83
N GLU A 741 -11.21 -21.25 -5.58
CA GLU A 741 -11.99 -21.13 -6.83
C GLU A 741 -11.44 -22.01 -7.97
N ASP A 742 -10.15 -22.36 -7.93
CA ASP A 742 -9.53 -23.22 -8.94
C ASP A 742 -9.91 -24.69 -8.73
N LYS A 743 -10.91 -25.13 -9.50
CA LYS A 743 -11.39 -26.52 -9.51
C LYS A 743 -10.27 -27.54 -9.70
N LYS A 744 -9.33 -27.31 -10.63
CA LYS A 744 -8.27 -28.29 -10.94
C LYS A 744 -7.31 -28.40 -9.76
N LYS A 745 -6.90 -27.26 -9.20
CA LYS A 745 -6.02 -27.20 -8.03
C LYS A 745 -6.64 -27.86 -6.82
N MET A 746 -7.92 -27.60 -6.54
CA MET A 746 -8.62 -28.21 -5.40
C MET A 746 -8.82 -29.71 -5.56
N LEU A 747 -9.25 -30.20 -6.74
CA LEU A 747 -9.38 -31.64 -6.98
C LEU A 747 -8.04 -32.36 -6.86
N LYS A 748 -6.95 -31.75 -7.35
CA LYS A 748 -5.60 -32.29 -7.19
C LYS A 748 -5.19 -32.35 -5.72
N LEU A 749 -5.39 -31.27 -4.96
CA LEU A 749 -5.06 -31.21 -3.52
C LEU A 749 -5.74 -32.32 -2.72
N PHE A 750 -7.01 -32.59 -2.99
CA PHE A 750 -7.74 -33.67 -2.32
C PHE A 750 -7.28 -35.06 -2.76
N LYS A 751 -6.99 -35.25 -4.06
CA LYS A 751 -6.44 -36.49 -4.59
C LYS A 751 -5.09 -36.82 -3.95
N ASP A 752 -4.19 -35.83 -3.90
CA ASP A 752 -2.85 -35.96 -3.31
C ASP A 752 -2.92 -36.27 -1.79
N ALA A 753 -4.00 -35.88 -1.12
CA ALA A 753 -4.28 -36.21 0.27
C ALA A 753 -5.03 -37.56 0.48
N GLY A 754 -5.26 -38.34 -0.58
CA GLY A 754 -5.93 -39.66 -0.51
C GLY A 754 -7.46 -39.62 -0.46
N LEU A 755 -8.08 -38.49 -0.84
CA LEU A 755 -9.52 -38.30 -0.81
C LEU A 755 -10.12 -38.17 -2.23
N LYS A 756 -11.22 -38.91 -2.50
CA LYS A 756 -11.97 -38.75 -3.74
C LYS A 756 -13.00 -37.63 -3.57
N ALA A 757 -12.74 -36.47 -4.19
CA ALA A 757 -13.56 -35.26 -4.07
C ALA A 757 -14.31 -34.93 -5.37
N ASN A 758 -15.50 -34.36 -5.21
CA ASN A 758 -16.29 -33.69 -6.23
C ASN A 758 -16.33 -32.19 -5.92
N TYR A 759 -16.25 -31.35 -6.94
CA TYR A 759 -16.24 -29.89 -6.81
C TYR A 759 -17.45 -29.28 -7.52
N LYS A 760 -18.26 -28.51 -6.81
CA LYS A 760 -19.36 -27.72 -7.36
C LYS A 760 -19.25 -26.26 -6.92
N ILE A 761 -19.32 -25.34 -7.87
CA ILE A 761 -19.34 -23.89 -7.64
C ILE A 761 -20.67 -23.35 -8.14
N LYS A 762 -21.32 -22.49 -7.33
CA LYS A 762 -22.50 -21.73 -7.73
C LYS A 762 -22.19 -20.26 -7.55
N LYS A 763 -22.21 -19.51 -8.65
CA LYS A 763 -22.04 -18.06 -8.65
C LYS A 763 -23.41 -17.40 -8.77
N SER A 764 -23.67 -16.42 -7.91
CA SER A 764 -24.71 -15.41 -8.11
C SER A 764 -24.05 -14.04 -8.14
N LEU A 765 -24.79 -13.00 -8.58
CA LEU A 765 -24.28 -11.63 -8.66
C LEU A 765 -23.58 -11.18 -7.36
N PHE A 766 -24.09 -11.60 -6.19
CA PHE A 766 -23.62 -11.15 -4.88
C PHE A 766 -22.82 -12.19 -4.07
N LYS A 767 -22.72 -13.44 -4.55
CA LYS A 767 -22.25 -14.56 -3.72
C LYS A 767 -21.69 -15.72 -4.54
N THR A 768 -20.58 -16.29 -4.08
CA THR A 768 -20.04 -17.56 -4.58
C THR A 768 -20.16 -18.63 -3.49
N GLU A 769 -20.86 -19.71 -3.79
CA GLU A 769 -20.92 -20.91 -2.94
C GLU A 769 -20.09 -22.04 -3.57
N ILE A 770 -19.15 -22.58 -2.81
CA ILE A 770 -18.32 -23.71 -3.23
C ILE A 770 -18.59 -24.88 -2.29
N PHE A 771 -18.86 -26.03 -2.90
CA PHE A 771 -19.06 -27.31 -2.22
C PHE A 771 -17.99 -28.28 -2.70
N ILE A 772 -17.14 -28.72 -1.78
CA ILE A 772 -16.16 -29.78 -2.01
C ILE A 772 -16.56 -30.97 -1.16
N SER A 773 -17.13 -31.99 -1.78
CA SER A 773 -17.69 -33.16 -1.07
C SER A 773 -17.18 -34.46 -1.65
N GLY A 774 -17.11 -35.50 -0.82
CA GLY A 774 -16.50 -36.74 -1.25
C GLY A 774 -16.47 -37.82 -0.18
N LYS A 775 -15.66 -38.85 -0.44
CA LYS A 775 -15.43 -39.97 0.47
C LYS A 775 -13.95 -40.35 0.53
N LYS A 776 -13.53 -40.91 1.66
CA LYS A 776 -12.19 -41.50 1.81
C LYS A 776 -12.03 -42.68 0.85
N SER A 777 -10.92 -42.70 0.09
CA SER A 777 -10.64 -43.80 -0.84
C SER A 777 -10.43 -45.10 -0.06
N SER A 778 -11.01 -46.20 -0.53
CA SER A 778 -10.73 -47.54 -0.01
C SER A 778 -9.43 -48.04 -0.66
N GLY A 779 -8.29 -47.63 -0.11
CA GLY A 779 -6.95 -48.03 -0.58
C GLY A 779 -6.33 -47.03 -1.56
N PHE A 780 -5.11 -46.61 -1.24
CA PHE A 780 -3.95 -46.85 -2.09
C PHE A 780 -3.16 -47.95 -1.41
#